data_AF-A0A317WD55-F1
#
_entry.id   AF-A0A317WD55-F1
#
_cell.length_a   1.000
_cell.length_b   1.000
_cell.length_c   1.000
_cell.angle_alpha   90.00
_cell.angle_beta   90.00
_cell.angle_gamma   90.00
#
_symmetry.space_group_name_H-M   'P 1'
#
loop_
_entity.id
_entity.type
_entity.pdbx_description
1 polymer ?
#
loop_
_entity_poly.entity_id
_entity_poly.type
_entity_poly.pdbx_seq_one_letter_code
_entity_poly.pdbx_strand_id
1 'polypeptide(L)'
;MNGVHDGPNGGSPYNGLPSRNPQAPSANGADRGPQSQSRFPRISMPVELMRDSYDVVAIGSGYGGGVAASRMARGGQSVCVLERGRERWPGEFPEKLEDAVEELHVSGQFAPGDRRSIPGAMVDAGNPNGLYHFVVGEGQNVYMGNGLGGTSLLNANVFLEAHRKVLEMGVWPEELRGHEAWKKYYDRARSVLEPAKYPPTFPKLLKADLLRRQSELMSWGDKFYRVPQTTRFEDGPNSTGVYMQASRLTGMDATGVNDGSKSTTLVNYLSDAWNWGAEIFCNCEVRYVAKAPDREGYIIYFAWRSCGRDRFSTFFDDLMWVHARKFVFLGAGSIGTTEILLRSRQMGLDLSDDVGTEMSGNGDMRCNRYNTDYEANCIARPEPTPERPVGPCITSVLDLRDQENVLDGFVVEDCAVPYALAPLMFSMLEYLPDIRRPKYSPVESVEKFVARLKGKLGPYVPEGSVQKTAVYLIMSHDSSQGRLSLQKDKPVLTYSGVGRSKSVSRIHGILERMTAAVGGNFIANPVWSTLGRQEITVHPIGGARISKDNTGNNGVVNHLGEVLKGNSSEAYEGLVVCDSSALPAAVGVNPFATITAFAERSVEMVARRRNIAIDYNTKNGQLDMFGTPAYRSPQDAETAQLAYRLAKATENQNTGVVFSEIMTGFIYTGYDVKDFEVATKLARGRCENARFFLSVKAWSAEELVKSSQHLANLTGTFTCNTLGGVFLVHRGTFQLFNYDARQPDTANLTYNFDMISTSGRKLRFNGYKIVNSASFLNPLELWRQTSTLYVTITDTSNIVVGRGMLRILPDDFGYELKTFETSGPSLWTRAKSAASFLAYFAKQLSVPFLSALGQLQWPDTTLTYASKEVTPSTTIPLTASDGVTTNMVMWNPTFQGKDILGPAPTLLFIPGAAVDHKMFALPTIERNAVEYFRESGYRIYCITHRVGRAPIAREGYTPYDARRDIHAALVHIRNVISTMSPSEPPKVYVVAHCAGSLALSCGLLDGTIPSDWIQGITASMVFMNPKFGKVDSLLSKFPTSLYARLVSPYWDCTSSRNDTYIQSLLNQALRFYPHGEAGESCRSVVCHRSELVFGRLWTHKNLNDATHTQLERFLGGTSMRSLQWLMESGRKESVLANGPAFTDLVTPENLERLKGIPILFLSGTGNMVFTAENTDISYTTLCNVHGRDWYEREVFTGKGHLDAWMGATAYQDVYPRVRRHVDQIMMWKQGPAGKMNRKDMM
;
A
#
# COMPACT_ATOMS: atom_id res chain seq x y z
N MET A 1 34.70 -50.61 -1.96
CA MET A 1 35.99 -51.12 -1.47
C MET A 1 35.90 -51.21 0.05
N ASN A 2 35.84 -52.46 0.54
CA ASN A 2 36.31 -53.06 1.81
C ASN A 2 36.54 -52.14 3.02
N GLY A 3 36.14 -52.46 4.26
CA GLY A 3 35.71 -53.72 4.88
C GLY A 3 35.42 -53.48 6.39
N VAL A 4 34.70 -54.37 7.08
CA VAL A 4 35.24 -55.52 7.88
C VAL A 4 35.58 -55.09 9.33
N HIS A 5 35.22 -55.73 10.46
CA HIS A 5 34.46 -56.93 10.85
C HIS A 5 34.07 -56.82 12.35
N ASP A 6 33.09 -57.64 12.75
CA ASP A 6 32.57 -57.96 14.09
C ASP A 6 33.57 -58.56 15.10
N GLY A 7 33.18 -58.55 16.40
CA GLY A 7 33.59 -59.56 17.38
C GLY A 7 33.54 -59.13 18.87
N PRO A 8 32.66 -59.69 19.73
CA PRO A 8 32.48 -59.33 21.14
C PRO A 8 33.02 -60.38 22.14
N ASN A 9 33.30 -59.98 23.39
CA ASN A 9 33.48 -60.79 24.62
C ASN A 9 33.60 -59.76 25.79
N GLY A 10 33.04 -59.84 27.00
CA GLY A 10 32.57 -60.94 27.84
C GLY A 10 33.31 -60.87 29.20
N GLY A 11 32.63 -60.63 30.33
CA GLY A 11 33.12 -60.93 31.70
C GLY A 11 33.19 -59.79 32.74
N SER A 12 32.48 -60.00 33.86
CA SER A 12 32.34 -59.21 35.13
C SER A 12 33.51 -59.51 36.14
N PRO A 13 33.60 -59.09 37.46
CA PRO A 13 32.82 -58.18 38.34
C PRO A 13 33.65 -57.27 39.33
N TYR A 14 32.94 -56.46 40.15
CA TYR A 14 33.22 -55.98 41.53
C TYR A 14 33.40 -54.46 41.86
N ASN A 15 32.35 -53.96 42.53
CA ASN A 15 32.23 -53.06 43.69
C ASN A 15 32.51 -51.54 43.65
N GLY A 16 31.42 -50.78 43.86
CA GLY A 16 31.41 -49.42 44.45
C GLY A 16 30.06 -48.67 44.29
N LEU A 17 29.14 -48.80 45.26
CA LEU A 17 27.92 -47.96 45.42
C LEU A 17 28.29 -46.56 46.00
N PRO A 18 27.36 -45.57 46.08
CA PRO A 18 26.45 -45.04 45.06
C PRO A 18 26.48 -43.49 44.99
N SER A 19 26.24 -42.88 43.82
CA SER A 19 25.75 -41.49 43.77
C SER A 19 24.46 -41.43 42.94
N ARG A 20 23.39 -41.01 43.62
CA ARG A 20 22.07 -40.76 43.05
C ARG A 20 22.13 -39.44 42.26
N ASN A 21 21.97 -39.52 40.95
CA ASN A 21 21.41 -38.44 40.14
C ASN A 21 20.14 -38.96 39.46
N PRO A 22 18.98 -38.32 39.63
CA PRO A 22 17.76 -38.72 38.94
C PRO A 22 17.88 -38.47 37.44
N GLN A 23 17.52 -39.51 36.70
CA GLN A 23 17.59 -39.66 35.25
C GLN A 23 16.77 -38.59 34.51
N ALA A 24 17.36 -38.06 33.44
CA ALA A 24 16.62 -37.48 32.33
C ALA A 24 15.89 -38.60 31.56
N PRO A 25 14.62 -38.41 31.13
CA PRO A 25 13.96 -39.38 30.26
C PRO A 25 14.52 -39.31 28.84
N SER A 26 14.71 -40.50 28.30
CA SER A 26 15.16 -40.89 26.97
C SER A 26 14.61 -40.05 25.80
N ALA A 27 15.52 -39.64 24.92
CA ALA A 27 15.22 -39.23 23.56
C ALA A 27 14.80 -40.46 22.72
N ASN A 28 13.50 -40.55 22.43
CA ASN A 28 12.99 -41.25 21.25
C ASN A 28 11.69 -40.56 20.82
N GLY A 29 11.80 -39.79 19.75
CA GLY A 29 10.72 -39.05 19.13
C GLY A 29 11.25 -38.46 17.83
N ALA A 30 11.15 -39.26 16.76
CA ALA A 30 11.34 -38.80 15.40
C ALA A 30 10.36 -37.65 15.09
N ASP A 31 10.79 -36.81 14.14
CA ASP A 31 10.02 -35.73 13.51
C ASP A 31 9.79 -34.44 14.31
N ARG A 32 10.85 -33.64 14.42
CA ARG A 32 10.73 -32.17 14.51
C ARG A 32 11.75 -31.53 13.59
N GLY A 33 11.29 -31.01 12.44
CA GLY A 33 12.08 -30.12 11.60
C GLY A 33 12.54 -28.87 12.36
N PRO A 34 13.53 -28.12 11.84
CA PRO A 34 14.10 -26.97 12.55
C PRO A 34 13.09 -25.81 12.54
N GLN A 35 12.19 -25.77 13.52
CA GLN A 35 11.39 -24.58 13.80
C GLN A 35 12.32 -23.53 14.45
N SER A 36 12.74 -22.55 13.66
CA SER A 36 13.18 -21.25 14.18
C SER A 36 11.98 -20.54 14.80
N GLN A 37 11.56 -20.95 16.00
CA GLN A 37 10.44 -20.30 16.70
C GLN A 37 10.86 -18.90 17.16
N SER A 38 9.95 -17.93 17.02
CA SER A 38 10.07 -16.57 17.58
C SER A 38 10.50 -16.62 19.05
N ARG A 39 11.42 -15.74 19.46
CA ARG A 39 11.91 -15.68 20.87
C ARG A 39 10.79 -15.35 21.88
N PHE A 40 9.75 -14.66 21.43
CA PHE A 40 8.61 -14.25 22.25
C PHE A 40 7.28 -14.58 21.55
N PRO A 41 6.19 -14.83 22.29
CA PRO A 41 4.87 -15.00 21.70
C PRO A 41 4.43 -13.77 20.90
N ARG A 42 3.54 -13.98 19.93
CA ARG A 42 2.91 -12.92 19.12
C ARG A 42 1.45 -13.26 18.88
N ILE A 43 0.55 -12.53 19.54
CA ILE A 43 -0.90 -12.71 19.41
C ILE A 43 -1.55 -11.62 18.54
N SER A 44 -0.85 -10.52 18.25
CA SER A 44 -1.32 -9.54 17.28
C SER A 44 -1.10 -9.99 15.84
N MET A 45 -1.98 -9.52 14.95
CA MET A 45 -1.96 -9.80 13.52
C MET A 45 -1.55 -8.56 12.72
N PRO A 46 -0.89 -8.75 11.55
CA PRO A 46 -0.68 -7.67 10.59
C PRO A 46 -2.02 -7.09 10.09
N VAL A 47 -2.10 -5.77 9.91
CA VAL A 47 -3.33 -5.06 9.47
C VAL A 47 -3.77 -5.51 8.08
N GLU A 48 -2.85 -6.04 7.26
CA GLU A 48 -3.12 -6.64 5.95
C GLU A 48 -4.07 -7.87 6.02
N LEU A 49 -4.20 -8.47 7.21
CA LEU A 49 -5.13 -9.58 7.49
C LEU A 49 -6.47 -9.12 8.09
N MET A 50 -6.63 -7.83 8.38
CA MET A 50 -7.87 -7.29 8.93
C MET A 50 -9.04 -7.45 7.94
N ARG A 51 -10.21 -7.76 8.47
CA ARG A 51 -11.49 -7.83 7.72
C ARG A 51 -12.10 -6.44 7.60
N ASP A 52 -13.02 -6.26 6.66
CA ASP A 52 -13.77 -5.01 6.50
C ASP A 52 -14.83 -4.81 7.60
N SER A 53 -15.33 -5.91 8.19
CA SER A 53 -16.43 -5.87 9.15
C SER A 53 -16.35 -6.95 10.24
N TYR A 54 -16.64 -6.55 11.48
CA TYR A 54 -16.72 -7.40 12.67
C TYR A 54 -18.03 -7.14 13.43
N ASP A 55 -18.53 -8.11 14.20
CA ASP A 55 -19.64 -7.87 15.13
C ASP A 55 -19.26 -6.85 16.19
N VAL A 56 -18.03 -6.93 16.70
CA VAL A 56 -17.53 -6.10 17.79
C VAL A 56 -16.17 -5.52 17.46
N VAL A 57 -15.98 -4.22 17.71
CA VAL A 57 -14.67 -3.56 17.72
C VAL A 57 -14.40 -3.03 19.13
N ALA A 58 -13.33 -3.49 19.76
CA ALA A 58 -12.81 -2.97 21.03
C ALA A 58 -11.65 -2.02 20.75
N ILE A 59 -11.78 -0.76 21.18
CA ILE A 59 -10.79 0.29 20.97
C ILE A 59 -9.95 0.42 22.24
N GLY A 60 -8.65 0.17 22.13
CA GLY A 60 -7.72 0.10 23.25
C GLY A 60 -7.73 -1.28 23.93
N SER A 61 -6.57 -1.66 24.47
CA SER A 61 -6.34 -3.00 25.03
C SER A 61 -6.05 -3.01 26.55
N GLY A 62 -6.42 -1.93 27.25
CA GLY A 62 -6.36 -1.85 28.71
C GLY A 62 -7.44 -2.69 29.41
N TYR A 63 -7.71 -2.39 30.68
CA TYR A 63 -8.72 -3.13 31.47
C TYR A 63 -10.11 -3.15 30.82
N GLY A 64 -10.62 -2.00 30.38
CA GLY A 64 -11.93 -1.92 29.72
C GLY A 64 -12.00 -2.69 28.42
N GLY A 65 -11.10 -2.37 27.47
CA GLY A 65 -11.08 -3.00 26.15
C GLY A 65 -10.72 -4.49 26.18
N GLY A 66 -9.83 -4.92 27.08
CA GLY A 66 -9.50 -6.32 27.29
C GLY A 66 -10.68 -7.14 27.80
N VAL A 67 -11.42 -6.63 28.80
CA VAL A 67 -12.65 -7.27 29.30
C VAL A 67 -13.67 -7.38 28.16
N ALA A 68 -13.93 -6.28 27.45
CA ALA A 68 -14.87 -6.27 26.33
C ALA A 68 -14.50 -7.31 25.26
N ALA A 69 -13.23 -7.38 24.87
CA ALA A 69 -12.75 -8.34 23.89
C ALA A 69 -12.94 -9.80 24.34
N SER A 70 -12.50 -10.15 25.56
CA SER A 70 -12.64 -11.51 26.12
C SER A 70 -14.10 -11.95 26.19
N ARG A 71 -14.97 -11.10 26.76
CA ARG A 71 -16.36 -11.45 26.99
C ARG A 71 -17.16 -11.55 25.70
N MET A 72 -16.89 -10.69 24.71
CA MET A 72 -17.55 -10.77 23.41
C MET A 72 -17.07 -11.97 22.59
N ALA A 73 -15.78 -12.32 22.66
CA ALA A 73 -15.24 -13.53 22.02
C ALA A 73 -15.85 -14.80 22.62
N ARG A 74 -15.95 -14.88 23.97
CA ARG A 74 -16.68 -15.94 24.69
C ARG A 74 -18.19 -15.93 24.44
N GLY A 75 -18.74 -14.82 23.94
CA GLY A 75 -20.10 -14.71 23.42
C GLY A 75 -20.26 -15.17 21.96
N GLY A 76 -19.22 -15.77 21.37
CA GLY A 76 -19.21 -16.26 19.99
C GLY A 76 -19.24 -15.15 18.93
N GLN A 77 -18.92 -13.90 19.30
CA GLN A 77 -18.91 -12.78 18.36
C GLN A 77 -17.56 -12.69 17.63
N SER A 78 -17.54 -12.21 16.39
CA SER A 78 -16.28 -11.86 15.74
C SER A 78 -15.75 -10.54 16.31
N VAL A 79 -14.59 -10.56 16.99
CA VAL A 79 -14.03 -9.41 17.70
C VAL A 79 -12.77 -8.89 17.01
N CYS A 80 -12.68 -7.57 16.83
CA CYS A 80 -11.47 -6.85 16.44
C CYS A 80 -11.01 -5.96 17.58
N VAL A 81 -9.73 -6.05 17.97
CA VAL A 81 -9.10 -5.16 18.97
C VAL A 81 -8.14 -4.22 18.25
N LEU A 82 -8.32 -2.91 18.43
CA LEU A 82 -7.43 -1.89 17.88
C LEU A 82 -6.59 -1.27 19.00
N GLU A 83 -5.28 -1.47 18.97
CA GLU A 83 -4.32 -0.92 19.93
C GLU A 83 -3.37 0.06 19.25
N ARG A 84 -3.20 1.25 19.85
CA ARG A 84 -2.31 2.29 19.29
C ARG A 84 -0.83 1.94 19.44
N GLY A 85 -0.45 1.28 20.54
CA GLY A 85 0.92 0.90 20.84
C GLY A 85 1.35 -0.43 20.21
N ARG A 86 2.55 -0.88 20.56
CA ARG A 86 3.15 -2.14 20.10
C ARG A 86 2.82 -3.31 21.04
N GLU A 87 2.89 -4.52 20.53
CA GLU A 87 2.91 -5.74 21.36
C GLU A 87 4.32 -5.92 21.95
N ARG A 88 4.39 -6.12 23.28
CA ARG A 88 5.63 -6.38 24.02
C ARG A 88 5.37 -7.44 25.07
N TRP A 89 6.19 -8.50 25.07
CA TRP A 89 6.15 -9.55 26.08
C TRP A 89 7.25 -9.35 27.14
N PRO A 90 7.12 -9.95 28.33
CA PRO A 90 8.19 -9.96 29.33
C PRO A 90 9.52 -10.43 28.71
N GLY A 91 10.55 -9.59 28.84
CA GLY A 91 11.85 -9.71 28.16
C GLY A 91 12.09 -8.64 27.10
N GLU A 92 11.05 -7.89 26.70
CA GLU A 92 11.10 -6.82 25.70
C GLU A 92 10.89 -5.40 26.28
N PHE A 93 10.70 -5.27 27.60
CA PHE A 93 10.54 -3.97 28.25
C PHE A 93 11.90 -3.30 28.47
N PRO A 94 12.00 -1.97 28.28
CA PRO A 94 13.25 -1.24 28.47
C PRO A 94 13.62 -1.19 29.97
N GLU A 95 14.86 -1.56 30.30
CA GLU A 95 15.34 -1.57 31.68
C GLU A 95 16.13 -0.30 32.03
N LYS A 96 16.95 0.19 31.09
CA LYS A 96 17.82 1.34 31.28
C LYS A 96 17.16 2.65 30.87
N LEU A 97 17.74 3.76 31.33
CA LEU A 97 17.28 5.10 31.01
C LEU A 97 17.34 5.40 29.50
N GLU A 98 18.44 5.01 28.84
CA GLU A 98 18.65 5.19 27.40
C GLU A 98 17.53 4.53 26.57
N ASP A 99 17.25 3.26 26.83
CA ASP A 99 16.18 2.50 26.17
C ASP A 99 14.78 3.09 26.48
N ALA A 100 14.57 3.56 27.72
CA ALA A 100 13.28 4.12 28.13
C ALA A 100 12.99 5.48 27.46
N VAL A 101 14.02 6.28 27.17
CA VAL A 101 13.88 7.58 26.48
C VAL A 101 13.48 7.40 25.02
N GLU A 102 13.95 6.34 24.34
CA GLU A 102 13.52 6.01 22.97
C GLU A 102 12.02 5.65 22.86
N GLU A 103 11.43 5.22 23.98
CA GLU A 103 10.03 4.82 24.10
C GLU A 103 9.15 5.91 24.72
N LEU A 104 9.68 7.12 24.94
CA LEU A 104 8.95 8.24 25.52
C LEU A 104 8.25 9.09 24.45
N HIS A 105 6.98 9.39 24.68
CA HIS A 105 6.19 10.41 23.98
C HIS A 105 5.78 11.50 24.96
N VAL A 106 6.01 12.76 24.61
CA VAL A 106 5.56 13.93 25.36
C VAL A 106 4.62 14.75 24.49
N SER A 107 3.41 15.00 24.96
CA SER A 107 2.41 15.79 24.22
C SER A 107 1.63 16.73 25.13
N GLY A 108 0.99 17.76 24.57
CA GLY A 108 0.03 18.62 25.28
C GLY A 108 0.48 20.08 25.30
N GLN A 109 0.00 20.85 26.28
CA GLN A 109 0.35 22.27 26.41
C GLN A 109 1.22 22.48 27.64
N PHE A 110 2.49 22.82 27.42
CA PHE A 110 3.41 23.19 28.49
C PHE A 110 3.09 24.61 28.96
N ALA A 111 2.40 24.72 30.10
CA ALA A 111 2.01 25.97 30.74
C ALA A 111 2.53 26.03 32.19
N PRO A 112 3.82 26.36 32.41
CA PRO A 112 4.39 26.48 33.75
C PRO A 112 3.80 27.72 34.43
N GLY A 113 2.80 27.51 35.29
CA GLY A 113 2.13 28.58 36.00
C GLY A 113 3.05 29.33 36.98
N ASP A 114 2.96 30.67 36.93
CA ASP A 114 3.54 31.69 37.83
C ASP A 114 5.07 31.94 37.81
N ARG A 115 5.55 32.69 36.80
CA ARG A 115 6.22 34.01 36.91
C ARG A 115 6.92 34.35 35.58
N ARG A 116 6.45 35.42 34.92
CA ARG A 116 7.01 36.09 33.71
C ARG A 116 6.68 35.43 32.36
N SER A 117 5.59 35.89 31.74
CA SER A 117 5.54 36.25 30.31
C SER A 117 5.79 35.19 29.22
N ILE A 118 5.89 33.88 29.51
CA ILE A 118 6.01 32.84 28.47
C ILE A 118 4.60 32.31 28.14
N PRO A 119 4.08 32.51 26.92
CA PRO A 119 2.85 31.88 26.48
C PRO A 119 3.01 30.35 26.51
N GLY A 120 1.98 29.62 26.96
CA GLY A 120 2.04 28.15 26.96
C GLY A 120 2.30 27.61 25.55
N ALA A 121 3.28 26.72 25.41
CA ALA A 121 3.68 26.15 24.12
C ALA A 121 3.10 24.75 23.96
N MET A 122 2.53 24.47 22.78
CA MET A 122 2.16 23.10 22.42
C MET A 122 3.43 22.28 22.20
N VAL A 123 3.52 21.15 22.88
CA VAL A 123 4.62 20.18 22.76
C VAL A 123 4.06 18.91 22.15
N ASP A 124 4.80 18.34 21.19
CA ASP A 124 4.58 17.00 20.64
C ASP A 124 5.95 16.48 20.18
N ALA A 125 6.57 15.63 21.00
CA ALA A 125 7.95 15.19 20.82
C ALA A 125 8.17 13.75 21.32
N GLY A 126 9.16 13.07 20.74
CA GLY A 126 9.47 11.67 21.06
C GLY A 126 8.77 10.69 20.11
N ASN A 127 8.62 9.44 20.54
CA ASN A 127 8.06 8.35 19.72
C ASN A 127 6.55 8.22 19.97
N PRO A 128 5.65 8.57 19.02
CA PRO A 128 4.20 8.50 19.24
C PRO A 128 3.64 7.09 19.53
N ASN A 129 4.37 6.04 19.13
CA ASN A 129 4.03 4.64 19.41
C ASN A 129 4.84 4.09 20.61
N GLY A 130 5.58 4.95 21.31
CA GLY A 130 6.41 4.60 22.44
C GLY A 130 5.57 4.09 23.62
N LEU A 131 6.16 3.19 24.42
CA LEU A 131 5.50 2.59 25.58
C LEU A 131 5.04 3.63 26.62
N TYR A 132 5.78 4.72 26.78
CA TYR A 132 5.54 5.73 27.80
C TYR A 132 4.97 6.99 27.20
N HIS A 133 3.81 7.45 27.67
CA HIS A 133 3.19 8.68 27.20
C HIS A 133 2.97 9.64 28.37
N PHE A 134 3.66 10.77 28.32
CA PHE A 134 3.54 11.87 29.27
C PHE A 134 2.74 13.02 28.64
N VAL A 135 1.51 13.23 29.10
CA VAL A 135 0.66 14.33 28.66
C VAL A 135 0.84 15.51 29.62
N VAL A 136 1.38 16.59 29.09
CA VAL A 136 1.60 17.83 29.83
C VAL A 136 0.34 18.69 29.75
N GLY A 137 -0.15 19.11 30.91
CA GLY A 137 -1.35 19.94 31.04
C GLY A 137 -1.10 21.22 31.84
N GLU A 138 -2.11 22.07 31.87
CA GLU A 138 -2.15 23.20 32.78
C GLU A 138 -2.64 22.71 34.16
N GLY A 139 -1.75 22.74 35.16
CA GLY A 139 -2.06 22.39 36.55
C GLY A 139 -1.82 20.93 36.93
N GLN A 140 -2.04 19.98 36.02
CA GLN A 140 -1.76 18.56 36.25
C GLN A 140 -1.30 17.87 34.96
N ASN A 141 -0.33 16.96 35.12
CA ASN A 141 0.24 16.14 34.06
C ASN A 141 -0.20 14.69 34.22
N VAL A 142 -0.29 13.95 33.11
CA VAL A 142 -0.74 12.54 33.10
C VAL A 142 0.36 11.65 32.56
N TYR A 143 0.62 10.53 33.24
CA TYR A 143 1.50 9.48 32.75
C TYR A 143 0.71 8.21 32.47
N MET A 144 0.82 7.68 31.25
CA MET A 144 0.10 6.50 30.80
C MET A 144 0.95 5.60 29.91
N GLY A 145 0.53 4.34 29.77
CA GLY A 145 1.19 3.33 28.96
C GLY A 145 0.45 3.01 27.66
N ASN A 146 1.18 2.96 26.55
CA ASN A 146 0.70 2.56 25.23
C ASN A 146 1.29 1.20 24.82
N GLY A 147 0.45 0.24 24.45
CA GLY A 147 0.90 -1.11 24.09
C GLY A 147 -0.19 -2.14 24.30
N LEU A 148 0.01 -3.35 23.78
CA LEU A 148 -0.97 -4.43 23.93
C LEU A 148 -1.07 -4.85 25.40
N GLY A 149 -2.11 -4.37 26.09
CA GLY A 149 -2.29 -4.45 27.54
C GLY A 149 -2.50 -3.07 28.22
N GLY A 150 -2.30 -1.98 27.49
CA GLY A 150 -2.40 -0.60 27.97
C GLY A 150 -1.53 -0.35 29.21
N THR A 151 -2.04 0.45 30.15
CA THR A 151 -1.31 0.79 31.37
C THR A 151 -1.20 -0.37 32.37
N SER A 152 -1.86 -1.52 32.15
CA SER A 152 -1.60 -2.72 32.97
C SER A 152 -0.14 -3.20 32.85
N LEU A 153 0.51 -2.91 31.71
CA LEU A 153 1.93 -3.16 31.51
C LEU A 153 2.82 -2.35 32.48
N LEU A 154 2.36 -1.17 32.90
CA LEU A 154 3.14 -0.18 33.66
C LEU A 154 2.62 0.11 35.07
N ASN A 155 1.44 -0.35 35.47
CA ASN A 155 0.92 -0.02 36.80
C ASN A 155 1.65 -0.76 37.93
N ALA A 156 1.37 -0.41 39.18
CA ALA A 156 2.01 -1.02 40.34
C ALA A 156 1.26 -2.25 40.92
N ASN A 157 0.41 -2.92 40.13
CA ASN A 157 -0.31 -4.15 40.50
C ASN A 157 -1.35 -4.09 41.64
N VAL A 158 -1.58 -2.95 42.29
CA VAL A 158 -2.44 -2.87 43.48
C VAL A 158 -3.93 -3.04 43.20
N PHE A 159 -4.53 -4.15 43.66
CA PHE A 159 -5.96 -4.42 43.51
C PHE A 159 -6.73 -3.94 44.76
N LEU A 160 -7.25 -2.72 44.77
CA LEU A 160 -8.11 -2.22 45.85
C LEU A 160 -9.50 -1.85 45.35
N GLU A 161 -10.52 -2.29 46.09
CA GLU A 161 -11.91 -1.93 45.81
C GLU A 161 -12.20 -0.51 46.30
N ALA A 162 -13.07 0.20 45.59
CA ALA A 162 -13.54 1.51 46.02
C ALA A 162 -14.26 1.39 47.37
N HIS A 163 -14.07 2.37 48.24
CA HIS A 163 -14.69 2.34 49.56
C HIS A 163 -16.22 2.41 49.44
N ARG A 164 -16.94 1.66 50.29
CA ARG A 164 -18.42 1.65 50.36
C ARG A 164 -19.05 3.04 50.22
N LYS A 165 -18.58 3.99 51.04
CA LYS A 165 -19.11 5.36 51.08
C LYS A 165 -18.90 6.14 49.77
N VAL A 166 -17.87 5.80 48.99
CA VAL A 166 -17.61 6.39 47.66
C VAL A 166 -18.63 5.87 46.63
N LEU A 167 -18.97 4.58 46.69
CA LEU A 167 -20.00 3.97 45.82
C LEU A 167 -21.43 4.39 46.21
N GLU A 168 -21.63 4.94 47.40
CA GLU A 168 -22.92 5.48 47.88
C GLU A 168 -23.12 6.96 47.52
N MET A 169 -22.09 7.64 47.00
CA MET A 169 -22.18 9.06 46.63
C MET A 169 -23.27 9.30 45.58
N GLY A 170 -24.00 10.41 45.71
CA GLY A 170 -25.08 10.81 44.79
C GLY A 170 -24.64 11.15 43.36
N VAL A 171 -23.34 11.15 43.08
CA VAL A 171 -22.77 11.28 41.73
C VAL A 171 -22.98 10.01 40.88
N TRP A 172 -23.16 8.86 41.52
CA TRP A 172 -23.50 7.61 40.85
C TRP A 172 -25.00 7.54 40.57
N PRO A 173 -25.41 6.98 39.41
CA PRO A 173 -26.82 6.70 39.16
C PRO A 173 -27.35 5.61 40.11
N GLU A 174 -28.67 5.55 40.25
CA GLU A 174 -29.34 4.64 41.19
C GLU A 174 -28.94 3.17 40.98
N GLU A 175 -28.78 2.72 39.74
CA GLU A 175 -28.44 1.35 39.37
C GLU A 175 -27.00 0.93 39.70
N LEU A 176 -26.15 1.89 40.09
CA LEU A 176 -24.77 1.68 40.52
C LEU A 176 -24.53 2.14 41.97
N ARG A 177 -25.54 2.69 42.63
CA ARG A 177 -25.38 3.22 43.99
C ARG A 177 -25.37 2.08 45.00
N GLY A 178 -24.33 2.03 45.82
CA GLY A 178 -24.16 1.04 46.89
C GLY A 178 -23.32 -0.16 46.49
N HIS A 179 -22.64 -0.74 47.48
CA HIS A 179 -21.60 -1.76 47.29
C HIS A 179 -22.12 -3.07 46.67
N GLU A 180 -23.36 -3.48 46.98
CA GLU A 180 -23.91 -4.75 46.49
C GLU A 180 -24.06 -4.81 44.96
N ALA A 181 -24.28 -3.66 44.31
CA ALA A 181 -24.36 -3.57 42.84
C ALA A 181 -23.01 -3.92 42.16
N TRP A 182 -21.89 -3.80 42.89
CA TRP A 182 -20.54 -3.97 42.38
C TRP A 182 -19.91 -5.32 42.77
N LYS A 183 -20.32 -5.89 43.91
CA LYS A 183 -19.71 -7.09 44.52
C LYS A 183 -19.50 -8.24 43.52
N LYS A 184 -20.55 -8.62 42.77
CA LYS A 184 -20.48 -9.65 41.73
C LYS A 184 -19.35 -9.42 40.72
N TYR A 185 -19.15 -8.16 40.35
CA TYR A 185 -18.21 -7.76 39.30
C TYR A 185 -16.79 -7.60 39.83
N TYR A 186 -16.64 -7.14 41.08
CA TYR A 186 -15.35 -7.21 41.78
C TYR A 186 -14.88 -8.66 41.97
N ASP A 187 -15.78 -9.56 42.37
CA ASP A 187 -15.47 -10.99 42.52
C ASP A 187 -15.03 -11.62 41.18
N ARG A 188 -15.70 -11.26 40.08
CA ARG A 188 -15.31 -11.71 38.75
C ARG A 188 -13.94 -11.15 38.34
N ALA A 189 -13.70 -9.85 38.52
CA ALA A 189 -12.41 -9.23 38.25
C ALA A 189 -11.29 -9.90 39.07
N ARG A 190 -11.56 -10.20 40.35
CA ARG A 190 -10.66 -10.92 41.26
C ARG A 190 -10.36 -12.34 40.78
N SER A 191 -11.35 -13.07 40.25
CA SER A 191 -11.16 -14.44 39.74
C SER A 191 -10.25 -14.51 38.51
N VAL A 192 -10.23 -13.46 37.67
CA VAL A 192 -9.40 -13.41 36.47
C VAL A 192 -8.02 -12.86 36.78
N LEU A 193 -7.94 -11.75 37.51
CA LEU A 193 -6.69 -11.05 37.79
C LEU A 193 -5.86 -11.70 38.91
N GLU A 194 -6.48 -12.58 39.71
CA GLU A 194 -5.85 -13.38 40.78
C GLU A 194 -4.96 -12.56 41.74
N PRO A 195 -5.47 -11.48 42.36
CA PRO A 195 -4.65 -10.66 43.23
C PRO A 195 -4.26 -11.40 44.52
N ALA A 196 -2.97 -11.39 44.85
CA ALA A 196 -2.40 -12.06 46.02
C ALA A 196 -1.64 -11.06 46.92
N LYS A 197 -1.65 -11.28 48.24
CA LYS A 197 -0.83 -10.48 49.17
C LYS A 197 0.62 -10.98 49.14
N TYR A 198 1.57 -10.10 49.41
CA TYR A 198 2.98 -10.49 49.55
C TYR A 198 3.14 -11.55 50.67
N PRO A 199 3.65 -12.76 50.35
CA PRO A 199 3.65 -13.87 51.29
C PRO A 199 4.45 -13.56 52.58
N PRO A 200 4.01 -14.06 53.75
CA PRO A 200 4.76 -13.88 55.00
C PRO A 200 6.05 -14.72 55.04
N THR A 201 6.14 -15.78 54.23
CA THR A 201 7.31 -16.66 54.09
C THR A 201 8.44 -16.05 53.27
N PHE A 202 8.15 -15.02 52.49
CA PHE A 202 9.15 -14.32 51.68
C PHE A 202 9.99 -13.35 52.53
N PRO A 203 11.17 -12.91 52.05
CA PRO A 203 12.04 -12.00 52.80
C PRO A 203 11.34 -10.72 53.24
N LYS A 204 11.79 -10.14 54.36
CA LYS A 204 11.27 -8.85 54.83
C LYS A 204 11.66 -7.73 53.87
N LEU A 205 10.74 -6.78 53.67
CA LEU A 205 10.93 -5.64 52.79
C LEU A 205 11.06 -4.37 53.63
N LEU A 206 12.24 -3.73 53.57
CA LEU A 206 12.56 -2.56 54.39
C LEU A 206 11.59 -1.40 54.17
N LYS A 207 11.14 -1.18 52.92
CA LYS A 207 10.16 -0.14 52.57
C LYS A 207 8.80 -0.33 53.27
N ALA A 208 8.32 -1.57 53.37
CA ALA A 208 7.06 -1.90 54.01
C ALA A 208 7.18 -1.85 55.54
N ASP A 209 8.31 -2.31 56.09
CA ASP A 209 8.60 -2.21 57.52
C ASP A 209 8.71 -0.75 57.99
N LEU A 210 9.27 0.14 57.16
CA LEU A 210 9.32 1.57 57.45
C LEU A 210 7.91 2.20 57.53
N LEU A 211 7.03 1.91 56.56
CA LEU A 211 5.65 2.41 56.58
C LEU A 211 4.87 1.86 57.79
N ARG A 212 5.06 0.57 58.12
CA ARG A 212 4.48 -0.05 59.32
C ARG A 212 4.92 0.67 60.60
N ARG A 213 6.22 0.90 60.77
CA ARG A 213 6.75 1.61 61.93
C ARG A 213 6.19 3.03 62.03
N GLN A 214 6.06 3.74 60.92
CA GLN A 214 5.42 5.07 60.92
C GLN A 214 3.96 5.01 61.34
N SER A 215 3.20 4.00 60.89
CA SER A 215 1.82 3.82 61.32
C SER A 215 1.72 3.57 62.83
N GLU A 216 2.62 2.77 63.40
CA GLU A 216 2.69 2.49 64.84
C GLU A 216 3.00 3.77 65.64
N LEU A 217 4.00 4.55 65.20
CA LEU A 217 4.38 5.83 65.83
C LEU A 217 3.27 6.89 65.77
N MET A 218 2.43 6.84 64.75
CA MET A 218 1.28 7.73 64.57
C MET A 218 0.00 7.22 65.25
N SER A 219 0.06 6.08 65.96
CA SER A 219 -1.11 5.40 66.54
C SER A 219 -2.17 4.96 65.52
N TRP A 220 -1.73 4.59 64.31
CA TRP A 220 -2.56 4.09 63.20
C TRP A 220 -2.16 2.66 62.78
N GLY A 221 -1.54 1.89 63.67
CA GLY A 221 -1.04 0.54 63.34
C GLY A 221 -2.14 -0.43 62.89
N ASP A 222 -3.38 -0.26 63.35
CA ASP A 222 -4.56 -1.04 62.95
C ASP A 222 -5.03 -0.74 61.52
N LYS A 223 -4.59 0.38 60.94
CA LYS A 223 -4.92 0.81 59.56
C LYS A 223 -3.89 0.37 58.53
N PHE A 224 -2.78 -0.23 58.95
CA PHE A 224 -1.73 -0.72 58.07
C PHE A 224 -1.97 -2.17 57.65
N TYR A 225 -1.84 -2.47 56.35
CA TYR A 225 -1.84 -3.85 55.86
C TYR A 225 -1.07 -4.02 54.55
N ARG A 226 -0.71 -5.27 54.22
CA ARG A 226 -0.14 -5.64 52.91
C ARG A 226 -1.25 -5.70 51.86
N VAL A 227 -1.09 -4.94 50.78
CA VAL A 227 -2.10 -4.86 49.73
C VAL A 227 -2.15 -6.15 48.90
N PRO A 228 -3.34 -6.58 48.46
CA PRO A 228 -3.44 -7.61 47.43
C PRO A 228 -3.02 -7.00 46.09
N GLN A 229 -2.20 -7.73 45.34
CA GLN A 229 -1.58 -7.27 44.10
C GLN A 229 -1.61 -8.33 43.01
N THR A 230 -1.73 -7.92 41.76
CA THR A 230 -1.73 -8.77 40.55
C THR A 230 -0.31 -9.21 40.17
N THR A 231 0.43 -9.73 41.15
CA THR A 231 1.80 -10.27 41.03
C THR A 231 1.80 -11.72 41.44
N ARG A 232 2.40 -12.59 40.62
CA ARG A 232 2.59 -14.01 40.92
C ARG A 232 3.80 -14.20 41.82
N PHE A 233 3.64 -15.01 42.86
CA PHE A 233 4.72 -15.42 43.77
C PHE A 233 5.09 -16.89 43.62
N GLU A 234 4.42 -17.60 42.71
CA GLU A 234 4.61 -19.01 42.41
C GLU A 234 4.50 -19.21 40.90
N ASP A 235 5.29 -20.15 40.38
CA ASP A 235 5.25 -20.54 38.97
C ASP A 235 3.98 -21.34 38.67
N GLY A 236 3.39 -21.14 37.50
CA GLY A 236 2.27 -21.96 37.03
C GLY A 236 1.31 -21.22 36.10
N PRO A 237 0.28 -21.92 35.59
CA PRO A 237 -0.75 -21.31 34.76
C PRO A 237 -1.63 -20.35 35.58
N ASN A 238 -2.00 -19.24 34.95
CA ASN A 238 -2.99 -18.32 35.48
C ASN A 238 -4.44 -18.77 35.20
N SER A 239 -5.41 -18.02 35.72
CA SER A 239 -6.85 -18.29 35.57
C SER A 239 -7.30 -18.54 34.11
N THR A 240 -6.60 -17.95 33.14
CA THR A 240 -6.90 -18.03 31.70
C THR A 240 -6.02 -19.02 30.95
N GLY A 241 -5.06 -19.66 31.62
CA GLY A 241 -4.22 -20.71 31.06
C GLY A 241 -2.80 -20.31 30.65
N VAL A 242 -2.40 -19.05 30.81
CA VAL A 242 -1.05 -18.59 30.45
C VAL A 242 -0.08 -18.94 31.58
N TYR A 243 1.04 -19.57 31.24
CA TYR A 243 2.09 -19.89 32.21
C TYR A 243 2.83 -18.62 32.65
N MET A 244 2.88 -18.38 33.97
CA MET A 244 3.55 -17.24 34.58
C MET A 244 4.67 -17.71 35.52
N GLN A 245 5.64 -16.83 35.75
CA GLN A 245 6.76 -17.07 36.66
C GLN A 245 6.56 -16.33 37.99
N ALA A 246 7.20 -16.81 39.05
CA ALA A 246 7.25 -16.12 40.33
C ALA A 246 8.08 -14.84 40.24
N SER A 247 7.66 -13.81 40.97
CA SER A 247 8.34 -12.51 41.02
C SER A 247 9.76 -12.62 41.54
N ARG A 248 10.68 -11.95 40.83
CA ARG A 248 12.09 -11.80 41.24
C ARG A 248 12.32 -10.64 42.21
N LEU A 249 11.26 -9.96 42.66
CA LEU A 249 11.30 -8.92 43.70
C LEU A 249 12.19 -7.70 43.33
N THR A 250 12.22 -7.35 42.04
CA THR A 250 13.10 -6.32 41.45
C THR A 250 12.68 -4.88 41.75
N GLY A 251 11.38 -4.64 41.92
CA GLY A 251 10.79 -3.30 42.09
C GLY A 251 10.58 -2.52 40.78
N MET A 252 10.67 -3.20 39.63
CA MET A 252 10.62 -2.56 38.29
C MET A 252 9.21 -2.52 37.66
N ASP A 253 8.15 -2.81 38.43
CA ASP A 253 6.79 -2.95 37.88
C ASP A 253 6.28 -1.70 37.15
N ALA A 254 6.73 -0.51 37.55
CA ALA A 254 6.24 0.78 37.05
C ALA A 254 6.78 1.17 35.66
N THR A 255 7.74 0.42 35.11
CA THR A 255 8.33 0.61 33.78
C THR A 255 8.15 -0.61 32.87
N GLY A 256 7.34 -1.58 33.29
CA GLY A 256 7.30 -2.90 32.66
C GLY A 256 8.38 -3.81 33.24
N VAL A 257 7.97 -5.03 33.61
CA VAL A 257 8.83 -6.01 34.27
C VAL A 257 9.06 -7.22 33.37
N ASN A 258 10.33 -7.64 33.25
CA ASN A 258 10.76 -8.67 32.31
C ASN A 258 10.75 -10.09 32.90
N ASP A 259 10.43 -10.27 34.18
CA ASP A 259 10.47 -11.56 34.86
C ASP A 259 9.23 -12.44 34.67
N GLY A 260 8.21 -11.95 33.94
CA GLY A 260 6.98 -12.71 33.65
C GLY A 260 6.03 -12.88 34.84
N SER A 261 6.24 -12.17 35.95
CA SER A 261 5.43 -12.34 37.18
C SER A 261 4.19 -11.45 37.26
N LYS A 262 4.08 -10.45 36.37
CA LYS A 262 3.01 -9.46 36.39
C LYS A 262 1.77 -9.94 35.64
N SER A 263 0.63 -10.01 36.32
CA SER A 263 -0.65 -10.42 35.73
C SER A 263 -1.33 -9.23 35.02
N THR A 264 -0.82 -8.91 33.84
CA THR A 264 -1.29 -7.82 32.98
C THR A 264 -2.48 -8.26 32.11
N THR A 265 -3.23 -7.32 31.54
CA THR A 265 -4.34 -7.66 30.64
C THR A 265 -3.90 -8.42 29.40
N LEU A 266 -2.62 -8.29 28.99
CA LEU A 266 -1.99 -9.09 27.95
C LEU A 266 -2.11 -10.59 28.25
N VAL A 267 -1.71 -11.02 29.44
CA VAL A 267 -1.62 -12.45 29.79
C VAL A 267 -2.91 -13.03 30.38
N ASN A 268 -3.94 -12.20 30.62
CA ASN A 268 -5.24 -12.67 31.07
C ASN A 268 -6.35 -12.44 30.03
N TYR A 269 -7.06 -11.31 30.07
CA TYR A 269 -8.20 -11.02 29.22
C TYR A 269 -7.86 -11.05 27.72
N LEU A 270 -6.70 -10.54 27.29
CA LEU A 270 -6.34 -10.51 25.86
C LEU A 270 -5.89 -11.88 25.35
N SER A 271 -5.08 -12.63 26.10
CA SER A 271 -4.78 -14.03 25.78
C SER A 271 -6.03 -14.90 25.73
N ASP A 272 -6.98 -14.67 26.65
CA ASP A 272 -8.28 -15.33 26.61
C ASP A 272 -9.08 -14.93 25.35
N ALA A 273 -9.19 -13.64 25.05
CA ALA A 273 -9.86 -13.15 23.84
C ALA A 273 -9.26 -13.76 22.57
N TRP A 274 -7.92 -13.78 22.47
CA TRP A 274 -7.18 -14.38 21.35
C TRP A 274 -7.49 -15.87 21.22
N ASN A 275 -7.44 -16.64 22.31
CA ASN A 275 -7.75 -18.06 22.30
C ASN A 275 -9.18 -18.34 21.80
N TRP A 276 -10.11 -17.44 22.13
CA TRP A 276 -11.51 -17.48 21.71
C TRP A 276 -11.78 -16.79 20.35
N GLY A 277 -10.73 -16.51 19.57
CA GLY A 277 -10.85 -16.09 18.17
C GLY A 277 -10.90 -14.59 17.91
N ALA A 278 -10.62 -13.76 18.92
CA ALA A 278 -10.46 -12.32 18.71
C ALA A 278 -9.22 -12.01 17.86
N GLU A 279 -9.37 -11.09 16.90
CA GLU A 279 -8.28 -10.61 16.05
C GLU A 279 -7.76 -9.29 16.60
N ILE A 280 -6.45 -9.20 16.86
CA ILE A 280 -5.83 -8.07 17.56
C ILE A 280 -4.88 -7.35 16.61
N PHE A 281 -5.00 -6.02 16.49
CA PHE A 281 -4.18 -5.20 15.60
C PHE A 281 -3.51 -4.06 16.36
N CYS A 282 -2.18 -4.03 16.32
CA CYS A 282 -1.34 -3.03 16.98
C CYS A 282 -0.95 -1.89 16.02
N ASN A 283 -0.42 -0.79 16.55
CA ASN A 283 -0.10 0.44 15.80
C ASN A 283 -1.31 1.05 15.06
N CYS A 284 -2.52 0.85 15.60
CA CYS A 284 -3.78 1.35 15.07
C CYS A 284 -4.34 2.41 16.01
N GLU A 285 -4.10 3.69 15.70
CA GLU A 285 -4.57 4.82 16.50
C GLU A 285 -5.97 5.24 16.04
N VAL A 286 -7.01 4.86 16.77
CA VAL A 286 -8.38 5.29 16.48
C VAL A 286 -8.51 6.79 16.67
N ARG A 287 -9.07 7.47 15.66
CA ARG A 287 -9.26 8.92 15.64
C ARG A 287 -10.68 9.30 16.00
N TYR A 288 -11.67 8.70 15.34
CA TYR A 288 -13.09 8.98 15.61
C TYR A 288 -13.99 7.81 15.20
N VAL A 289 -15.23 7.84 15.66
CA VAL A 289 -16.28 6.89 15.33
C VAL A 289 -17.42 7.65 14.65
N ALA A 290 -17.98 7.08 13.59
CA ALA A 290 -19.16 7.62 12.91
C ALA A 290 -20.22 6.52 12.78
N LYS A 291 -21.49 6.91 12.62
CA LYS A 291 -22.56 5.97 12.27
C LYS A 291 -22.31 5.41 10.87
N ALA A 292 -22.53 4.11 10.67
CA ALA A 292 -22.34 3.52 9.35
C ALA A 292 -23.38 4.05 8.35
N PRO A 293 -22.96 4.49 7.14
CA PRO A 293 -23.88 4.93 6.11
C PRO A 293 -24.61 3.73 5.53
N ASP A 294 -25.93 3.82 5.41
CA ASP A 294 -26.81 2.83 4.77
C ASP A 294 -26.76 1.41 5.37
N ARG A 295 -26.21 1.22 6.58
CA ARG A 295 -26.17 -0.06 7.30
C ARG A 295 -26.15 0.11 8.83
N GLU A 296 -26.47 -0.96 9.56
CA GLU A 296 -26.43 -0.97 11.03
C GLU A 296 -24.99 -0.85 11.55
N GLY A 297 -24.84 -0.24 12.74
CA GLY A 297 -23.57 -0.17 13.45
C GLY A 297 -22.75 1.09 13.15
N TYR A 298 -21.44 0.96 13.30
CA TYR A 298 -20.51 2.10 13.35
C TYR A 298 -19.27 1.86 12.50
N ILE A 299 -18.72 2.94 11.94
CA ILE A 299 -17.42 2.95 11.24
C ILE A 299 -16.40 3.59 12.18
N ILE A 300 -15.33 2.84 12.45
CA ILE A 300 -14.23 3.27 13.30
C ILE A 300 -13.09 3.70 12.39
N TYR A 301 -12.75 4.98 12.40
CA TYR A 301 -11.64 5.53 11.60
C TYR A 301 -10.36 5.55 12.43
N PHE A 302 -9.28 5.00 11.88
CA PHE A 302 -8.00 4.86 12.56
C PHE A 302 -6.80 5.19 11.65
N ALA A 303 -5.77 5.74 12.27
CA ALA A 303 -4.48 6.01 11.66
C ALA A 303 -3.56 4.81 11.89
N TRP A 304 -3.12 4.16 10.81
CA TRP A 304 -2.21 3.02 10.86
C TRP A 304 -0.76 3.49 10.83
N ARG A 305 -0.09 3.48 11.97
CA ARG A 305 1.30 3.95 12.14
C ARG A 305 2.31 2.82 11.92
N SER A 306 2.30 2.27 10.71
CA SER A 306 3.31 1.32 10.25
C SER A 306 3.81 1.71 8.87
N CYS A 307 4.88 1.05 8.39
CA CYS A 307 5.43 1.26 7.05
C CYS A 307 5.82 2.73 6.75
N GLY A 308 6.22 3.49 7.77
CA GLY A 308 6.61 4.90 7.67
C GLY A 308 5.49 5.87 7.26
N ARG A 309 4.21 5.45 7.29
CA ARG A 309 3.08 6.29 6.86
C ARG A 309 2.96 7.61 7.63
N ASP A 310 3.36 7.61 8.90
CA ASP A 310 3.37 8.77 9.79
C ASP A 310 4.39 9.86 9.40
N ARG A 311 5.30 9.57 8.45
CA ARG A 311 6.24 10.55 7.91
C ARG A 311 5.58 11.53 6.93
N PHE A 312 4.42 11.17 6.35
CA PHE A 312 3.67 12.04 5.45
C PHE A 312 2.93 13.13 6.24
N SER A 313 2.92 14.37 5.73
CA SER A 313 2.23 15.49 6.36
C SER A 313 0.71 15.32 6.39
N THR A 314 0.14 14.61 5.40
CA THR A 314 -1.29 14.31 5.24
C THR A 314 -1.71 13.03 5.97
N PHE A 315 -0.88 12.47 6.86
CA PHE A 315 -1.11 11.17 7.48
C PHE A 315 -2.49 10.99 8.14
N PHE A 316 -3.03 12.06 8.75
CA PHE A 316 -4.34 12.03 9.39
C PHE A 316 -5.51 12.36 8.46
N ASP A 317 -5.26 12.78 7.22
CA ASP A 317 -6.30 13.09 6.24
C ASP A 317 -6.88 11.80 5.62
N ASP A 318 -6.04 10.77 5.46
CA ASP A 318 -6.35 9.53 4.76
C ASP A 318 -6.37 8.34 5.74
N LEU A 319 -7.40 8.32 6.59
CA LEU A 319 -7.59 7.29 7.63
C LEU A 319 -8.11 5.96 7.08
N MET A 320 -7.60 4.86 7.63
CA MET A 320 -8.22 3.55 7.45
C MET A 320 -9.51 3.46 8.27
N TRP A 321 -10.34 2.47 7.99
CA TRP A 321 -11.56 2.26 8.75
C TRP A 321 -11.89 0.78 8.91
N VAL A 322 -12.71 0.46 9.91
CA VAL A 322 -13.32 -0.88 10.09
C VAL A 322 -14.78 -0.72 10.53
N HIS A 323 -15.64 -1.63 10.09
CA HIS A 323 -17.06 -1.62 10.45
C HIS A 323 -17.36 -2.53 11.64
N ALA A 324 -17.99 -1.98 12.68
CA ALA A 324 -18.59 -2.73 13.77
C ALA A 324 -20.10 -2.88 13.53
N ARG A 325 -20.60 -4.10 13.38
CA ARG A 325 -22.02 -4.39 13.12
C ARG A 325 -22.90 -4.18 14.35
N LYS A 326 -22.41 -4.54 15.54
CA LYS A 326 -23.21 -4.55 16.78
C LYS A 326 -22.65 -3.60 17.84
N PHE A 327 -21.37 -3.75 18.19
CA PHE A 327 -20.79 -3.01 19.33
C PHE A 327 -19.44 -2.35 19.01
N VAL A 328 -19.28 -1.14 19.53
CA VAL A 328 -18.00 -0.45 19.69
C VAL A 328 -17.77 -0.24 21.17
N PHE A 329 -16.73 -0.87 21.71
CA PHE A 329 -16.31 -0.67 23.10
C PHE A 329 -15.13 0.29 23.15
N LEU A 330 -15.32 1.46 23.75
CA LEU A 330 -14.29 2.46 24.00
C LEU A 330 -13.58 2.12 25.31
N GLY A 331 -12.35 1.62 25.17
CA GLY A 331 -11.42 1.26 26.24
C GLY A 331 -10.03 1.90 26.07
N ALA A 332 -9.97 3.09 25.46
CA ALA A 332 -8.73 3.79 25.12
C ALA A 332 -8.12 4.57 26.30
N GLY A 333 -8.70 4.46 27.49
CA GLY A 333 -8.33 5.17 28.71
C GLY A 333 -8.99 6.56 28.78
N SER A 334 -8.99 7.17 29.97
CA SER A 334 -9.67 8.47 30.20
C SER A 334 -9.33 9.53 29.14
N ILE A 335 -8.05 9.73 28.84
CA ILE A 335 -7.60 10.69 27.82
C ILE A 335 -8.01 10.25 26.41
N GLY A 336 -7.68 9.01 26.02
CA GLY A 336 -7.91 8.53 24.65
C GLY A 336 -9.38 8.43 24.25
N THR A 337 -10.23 7.91 25.14
CA THR A 337 -11.67 7.79 24.87
C THR A 337 -12.32 9.16 24.74
N THR A 338 -11.95 10.09 25.61
CA THR A 338 -12.44 11.48 25.54
C THR A 338 -12.00 12.16 24.23
N GLU A 339 -10.75 11.95 23.81
CA GLU A 339 -10.20 12.46 22.55
C GLU A 339 -11.01 11.97 21.33
N ILE A 340 -11.31 10.67 21.29
CA ILE A 340 -12.11 10.03 20.24
C ILE A 340 -13.53 10.62 20.21
N LEU A 341 -14.18 10.77 21.36
CA LEU A 341 -15.54 11.31 21.43
C LEU A 341 -15.59 12.79 21.01
N LEU A 342 -14.63 13.61 21.45
CA LEU A 342 -14.54 15.02 21.04
C LEU A 342 -14.40 15.17 19.52
N ARG A 343 -13.59 14.32 18.87
CA ARG A 343 -13.49 14.29 17.40
C ARG A 343 -14.75 13.77 16.75
N SER A 344 -15.35 12.71 17.31
CA SER A 344 -16.59 12.14 16.78
C SER A 344 -17.73 13.16 16.80
N ARG A 345 -17.76 14.05 17.82
CA ARG A 345 -18.66 15.21 17.86
C ARG A 345 -18.39 16.20 16.72
N GLN A 346 -17.12 16.54 16.46
CA GLN A 346 -16.74 17.41 15.33
C GLN A 346 -17.10 16.80 13.96
N MET A 347 -17.14 15.46 13.88
CA MET A 347 -17.50 14.70 12.68
C MET A 347 -19.01 14.39 12.56
N GLY A 348 -19.84 14.92 13.47
CA GLY A 348 -21.31 14.90 13.35
C GLY A 348 -22.06 13.93 14.24
N LEU A 349 -21.41 13.26 15.22
CA LEU A 349 -22.17 12.62 16.30
C LEU A 349 -22.72 13.68 17.27
N ASP A 350 -24.01 13.63 17.53
CA ASP A 350 -24.68 14.49 18.51
C ASP A 350 -24.41 13.96 19.92
N LEU A 351 -23.37 14.48 20.57
CA LEU A 351 -22.93 14.06 21.91
C LEU A 351 -23.25 15.13 22.95
N SER A 352 -23.40 14.71 24.20
CA SER A 352 -23.54 15.60 25.37
C SER A 352 -22.49 16.72 25.42
N ASP A 353 -22.90 17.88 25.94
CA ASP A 353 -22.01 19.01 26.19
C ASP A 353 -20.94 18.73 27.27
N ASP A 354 -21.17 17.70 28.10
CA ASP A 354 -20.26 17.26 29.18
C ASP A 354 -19.07 16.43 28.68
N VAL A 355 -18.99 16.13 27.38
CA VAL A 355 -17.81 15.43 26.83
C VAL A 355 -16.55 16.26 27.08
N GLY A 356 -15.60 15.66 27.79
CA GLY A 356 -14.33 16.26 28.17
C GLY A 356 -14.37 17.11 29.43
N THR A 357 -15.46 17.14 30.20
CA THR A 357 -15.54 17.88 31.47
C THR A 357 -15.44 16.96 32.69
N GLU A 358 -15.33 17.60 33.85
CA GLU A 358 -15.31 16.97 35.19
C GLU A 358 -14.30 15.84 35.37
N MET A 359 -13.08 16.03 34.85
CA MET A 359 -12.01 15.06 34.99
C MET A 359 -11.31 15.18 36.35
N SER A 360 -10.77 14.07 36.82
CA SER A 360 -10.07 13.92 38.08
C SER A 360 -8.72 13.23 37.88
N GLY A 361 -7.72 13.64 38.65
CA GLY A 361 -6.44 12.92 38.76
C GLY A 361 -6.42 11.96 39.94
N ASN A 362 -7.61 11.56 40.44
CA ASN A 362 -7.79 10.66 41.58
C ASN A 362 -7.11 11.15 42.87
N GLY A 363 -6.91 12.47 42.98
CA GLY A 363 -6.18 13.07 44.09
C GLY A 363 -4.76 12.51 44.27
N ASP A 364 -4.11 12.08 43.18
CA ASP A 364 -2.77 11.51 43.19
C ASP A 364 -1.74 12.53 43.70
N MET A 365 -0.94 12.12 44.70
CA MET A 365 0.21 12.90 45.17
C MET A 365 1.42 11.99 45.34
N ARG A 366 2.60 12.50 44.99
CA ARG A 366 3.87 11.78 45.16
C ARG A 366 4.84 12.59 46.02
N CYS A 367 5.11 12.09 47.22
CA CYS A 367 6.04 12.72 48.16
C CYS A 367 7.22 11.80 48.49
N ASN A 368 8.33 12.36 49.00
CA ASN A 368 9.47 11.58 49.46
C ASN A 368 9.78 11.84 50.94
N ARG A 369 10.16 10.77 51.64
CA ARG A 369 10.80 10.76 52.95
C ARG A 369 12.30 10.65 52.72
N TYR A 370 13.03 11.75 52.81
CA TYR A 370 14.44 11.81 52.45
C TYR A 370 15.37 11.71 53.66
N ASN A 371 16.36 10.82 53.59
CA ASN A 371 17.39 10.63 54.63
C ASN A 371 16.79 10.34 56.02
N THR A 372 15.96 9.31 56.13
CA THR A 372 15.35 8.82 57.39
C THR A 372 16.39 8.20 58.33
N ASP A 373 16.01 7.90 59.57
CA ASP A 373 16.91 7.20 60.52
C ASP A 373 17.12 5.74 60.13
N TYR A 374 16.18 5.18 59.38
CA TYR A 374 16.18 3.80 58.90
C TYR A 374 16.47 3.73 57.40
N GLU A 375 17.01 2.60 56.95
CA GLU A 375 17.11 2.30 55.53
C GLU A 375 15.75 1.80 54.99
N ALA A 376 15.43 2.19 53.75
CA ALA A 376 14.19 1.81 53.07
C ALA A 376 14.40 0.89 51.87
N ASN A 377 15.58 0.92 51.23
CA ASN A 377 15.91 0.15 50.03
C ASN A 377 14.85 0.28 48.91
N CYS A 378 14.43 1.52 48.60
CA CYS A 378 13.37 1.79 47.62
C CYS A 378 13.86 1.90 46.17
N ILE A 379 15.14 1.70 45.86
CA ILE A 379 15.65 1.81 44.48
C ILE A 379 15.70 0.43 43.84
N ALA A 380 14.92 0.22 42.79
CA ALA A 380 14.80 -1.03 42.06
C ALA A 380 16.12 -1.50 41.45
N ARG A 381 16.30 -2.81 41.34
CA ARG A 381 17.48 -3.45 40.74
C ARG A 381 17.03 -4.61 39.84
N PRO A 382 17.59 -4.78 38.63
CA PRO A 382 17.27 -5.92 37.77
C PRO A 382 17.58 -7.26 38.46
N GLU A 383 18.66 -7.31 39.22
CA GLU A 383 19.11 -8.48 39.99
C GLU A 383 19.29 -8.09 41.46
N PRO A 384 18.21 -8.12 42.29
CA PRO A 384 18.31 -7.86 43.71
C PRO A 384 18.98 -9.04 44.44
N THR A 385 19.68 -8.76 45.55
CA THR A 385 20.28 -9.80 46.39
C THR A 385 19.19 -10.54 47.20
N PRO A 386 19.23 -11.88 47.31
CA PRO A 386 18.20 -12.66 48.02
C PRO A 386 17.97 -12.24 49.47
N GLU A 387 19.01 -11.78 50.16
CA GLU A 387 18.96 -11.37 51.56
C GLU A 387 18.37 -9.96 51.74
N ARG A 388 18.29 -9.18 50.67
CA ARG A 388 17.89 -7.76 50.72
C ARG A 388 17.10 -7.31 49.46
N PRO A 389 15.97 -7.95 49.15
CA PRO A 389 15.17 -7.58 48.00
C PRO A 389 14.47 -6.24 48.18
N VAL A 390 14.08 -5.63 47.05
CA VAL A 390 13.25 -4.41 47.03
C VAL A 390 11.78 -4.80 47.16
N GLY A 391 11.38 -5.91 46.53
CA GLY A 391 9.99 -6.36 46.44
C GLY A 391 9.25 -5.72 45.26
N PRO A 392 7.97 -6.08 45.05
CA PRO A 392 7.11 -5.39 44.07
C PRO A 392 7.06 -3.88 44.33
N CYS A 393 6.73 -3.09 43.31
CA CYS A 393 6.72 -1.63 43.40
C CYS A 393 5.95 -1.12 44.62
N ILE A 394 4.73 -1.60 44.86
CA ILE A 394 3.92 -1.30 46.04
C ILE A 394 3.64 -2.61 46.78
N THR A 395 3.75 -2.62 48.10
CA THR A 395 3.56 -3.85 48.92
C THR A 395 2.56 -3.64 50.06
N SER A 396 2.41 -2.40 50.52
CA SER A 396 1.70 -2.06 51.74
C SER A 396 0.99 -0.71 51.63
N VAL A 397 -0.09 -0.59 52.38
CA VAL A 397 -0.92 0.61 52.43
C VAL A 397 -1.24 0.94 53.88
N LEU A 398 -1.37 2.24 54.14
CA LEU A 398 -2.05 2.81 55.29
C LEU A 398 -3.40 3.36 54.81
N ASP A 399 -4.49 2.73 55.23
CA ASP A 399 -5.84 3.04 54.75
C ASP A 399 -6.59 3.97 55.71
N LEU A 400 -6.73 5.24 55.31
CA LEU A 400 -7.42 6.28 56.08
C LEU A 400 -8.71 6.76 55.38
N ARG A 401 -9.33 5.90 54.55
CA ARG A 401 -10.53 6.24 53.77
C ARG A 401 -11.81 6.36 54.60
N ASP A 402 -11.88 5.67 55.74
CA ASP A 402 -13.08 5.69 56.58
C ASP A 402 -13.14 6.96 57.44
N GLN A 403 -13.58 8.06 56.82
CA GLN A 403 -13.80 9.36 57.44
C GLN A 403 -15.32 9.67 57.50
N GLU A 404 -15.70 10.66 58.31
CA GLU A 404 -17.10 11.15 58.35
C GLU A 404 -17.50 11.75 56.99
N ASN A 405 -16.69 12.69 56.48
CA ASN A 405 -16.78 13.17 55.12
C ASN A 405 -15.96 12.27 54.19
N VAL A 406 -16.61 11.65 53.21
CA VAL A 406 -15.99 10.72 52.25
C VAL A 406 -14.81 11.37 51.52
N LEU A 407 -14.93 12.66 51.17
CA LEU A 407 -13.91 13.39 50.42
C LEU A 407 -12.63 13.66 51.21
N ASP A 408 -12.67 13.50 52.55
CA ASP A 408 -11.49 13.66 53.39
C ASP A 408 -10.63 12.40 53.49
N GLY A 409 -11.15 11.27 53.01
CA GLY A 409 -10.47 9.98 52.99
C GLY A 409 -9.31 9.93 51.99
N PHE A 410 -8.24 9.22 52.36
CA PHE A 410 -7.07 9.00 51.51
C PHE A 410 -6.34 7.71 51.90
N VAL A 411 -5.48 7.22 51.02
CA VAL A 411 -4.57 6.10 51.30
C VAL A 411 -3.12 6.53 51.11
N VAL A 412 -2.20 5.89 51.83
CA VAL A 412 -0.76 6.11 51.68
C VAL A 412 -0.06 4.79 51.41
N GLU A 413 0.60 4.68 50.26
CA GLU A 413 1.27 3.47 49.79
C GLU A 413 2.80 3.65 49.78
N ASP A 414 3.53 2.55 50.03
CA ASP A 414 4.97 2.49 49.82
C ASP A 414 5.29 2.27 48.34
N CYS A 415 6.39 2.82 47.84
CA CYS A 415 6.72 2.73 46.42
C CYS A 415 8.23 2.50 46.19
N ALA A 416 8.53 1.66 45.21
CA ALA A 416 9.88 1.48 44.67
C ALA A 416 10.08 2.40 43.45
N VAL A 417 11.27 2.99 43.36
CA VAL A 417 11.71 3.81 42.23
C VAL A 417 12.31 2.89 41.16
N PRO A 418 11.83 2.93 39.92
CA PRO A 418 12.37 2.12 38.82
C PRO A 418 13.86 2.36 38.57
N TYR A 419 14.56 1.32 38.10
CA TYR A 419 15.99 1.33 37.84
C TYR A 419 16.41 2.44 36.86
N ALA A 420 15.60 2.69 35.82
CA ALA A 420 15.83 3.75 34.84
C ALA A 420 15.95 5.16 35.47
N LEU A 421 15.31 5.41 36.62
CA LEU A 421 15.39 6.69 37.33
C LEU A 421 16.50 6.74 38.39
N ALA A 422 17.08 5.59 38.76
CA ALA A 422 18.09 5.50 39.80
C ALA A 422 19.29 6.46 39.62
N PRO A 423 19.84 6.68 38.41
CA PRO A 423 20.96 7.60 38.21
C PRO A 423 20.63 9.07 38.54
N LEU A 424 19.36 9.46 38.42
CA LEU A 424 18.90 10.84 38.62
C LEU A 424 18.54 11.12 40.09
N MET A 425 18.30 10.07 40.89
CA MET A 425 17.72 10.20 42.23
C MET A 425 18.53 11.05 43.20
N PHE A 426 19.86 10.92 43.21
CA PHE A 426 20.69 11.72 44.12
C PHE A 426 20.55 13.22 43.82
N SER A 427 20.74 13.60 42.55
CA SER A 427 20.60 14.99 42.10
C SER A 427 19.19 15.53 42.31
N MET A 428 18.17 14.71 42.04
CA MET A 428 16.78 15.08 42.25
C MET A 428 16.43 15.31 43.72
N LEU A 429 17.06 14.64 44.69
CA LEU A 429 16.68 14.76 46.10
C LEU A 429 17.49 15.84 46.85
N GLU A 430 18.72 16.13 46.40
CA GLU A 430 19.65 17.04 47.10
C GLU A 430 19.52 18.52 46.72
N TYR A 431 19.10 18.81 45.48
CA TYR A 431 19.09 20.18 44.93
C TYR A 431 17.70 20.82 44.85
N LEU A 432 16.69 20.25 45.52
CA LEU A 432 15.33 20.79 45.53
C LEU A 432 15.16 21.94 46.53
N PRO A 433 14.47 23.02 46.14
CA PRO A 433 14.27 24.19 47.01
C PRO A 433 13.23 23.97 48.14
N ASP A 434 12.33 23.00 48.02
CA ASP A 434 11.15 22.85 48.92
C ASP A 434 11.32 21.78 50.03
N ILE A 435 12.55 21.51 50.48
CA ILE A 435 12.82 20.50 51.53
C ILE A 435 12.43 21.02 52.92
N ARG A 436 11.50 20.35 53.60
CA ARG A 436 11.14 20.64 55.00
C ARG A 436 11.92 19.72 55.94
N ARG A 437 12.69 20.32 56.85
CA ARG A 437 13.57 19.60 57.78
C ARG A 437 13.02 19.65 59.21
N PRO A 438 12.94 18.52 59.93
CA PRO A 438 12.67 18.54 61.36
C PRO A 438 13.84 19.15 62.13
N LYS A 439 13.63 19.50 63.41
CA LYS A 439 14.70 19.98 64.31
C LYS A 439 15.56 18.79 64.72
N TYR A 440 16.82 18.77 64.25
CA TYR A 440 17.81 17.75 64.60
C TYR A 440 18.62 18.13 65.83
N SER A 441 19.04 17.13 66.60
CA SER A 441 20.13 17.26 67.57
C SER A 441 21.49 17.42 66.85
N PRO A 442 22.55 17.89 67.55
CA PRO A 442 23.89 18.00 66.95
C PRO A 442 24.43 16.67 66.41
N VAL A 443 24.14 15.55 67.09
CA VAL A 443 24.58 14.21 66.68
C VAL A 443 23.86 13.76 65.40
N GLU A 444 22.53 13.87 65.37
CA GLU A 444 21.73 13.55 64.20
C GLU A 444 22.16 14.38 62.98
N SER A 445 22.47 15.66 63.18
CA SER A 445 22.94 16.54 62.09
C SER A 445 24.22 16.01 61.42
N VAL A 446 25.16 15.47 62.21
CA VAL A 446 26.39 14.85 61.69
C VAL A 446 26.07 13.55 60.96
N GLU A 447 25.22 12.68 61.53
CA GLU A 447 24.81 11.42 60.89
C GLU A 447 24.13 11.66 59.54
N LYS A 448 23.22 12.65 59.46
CA LYS A 448 22.56 13.02 58.20
C LYS A 448 23.55 13.55 57.18
N PHE A 449 24.57 14.30 57.60
CA PHE A 449 25.63 14.78 56.71
C PHE A 449 26.50 13.63 56.17
N VAL A 450 26.88 12.67 57.01
CA VAL A 450 27.64 11.48 56.60
C VAL A 450 26.84 10.62 55.61
N ALA A 451 25.55 10.40 55.86
CA ALA A 451 24.68 9.68 54.93
C ALA A 451 24.62 10.36 53.55
N ARG A 452 24.58 11.70 53.50
CA ARG A 452 24.62 12.48 52.24
C ARG A 452 25.94 12.31 51.49
N LEU A 453 27.08 12.35 52.19
CA LEU A 453 28.38 12.09 51.58
C LEU A 453 28.46 10.67 50.99
N LYS A 454 27.95 9.66 51.70
CA LYS A 454 27.83 8.29 51.17
C LYS A 454 26.94 8.21 49.94
N GLY A 455 25.81 8.95 49.92
CA GLY A 455 24.89 9.00 48.78
C GLY A 455 25.52 9.53 47.49
N LYS A 456 26.54 10.39 47.56
CA LYS A 456 27.29 10.89 46.40
C LYS A 456 28.07 9.79 45.66
N LEU A 457 28.44 8.72 46.37
CA LEU A 457 29.19 7.60 45.80
C LEU A 457 28.31 6.66 44.97
N GLY A 458 26.98 6.81 45.03
CA GLY A 458 26.02 6.10 44.19
C GLY A 458 24.69 5.81 44.88
N PRO A 459 23.62 5.51 44.12
CA PRO A 459 22.27 5.33 44.65
C PRO A 459 22.10 4.05 45.50
N TYR A 460 23.05 3.11 45.41
CA TYR A 460 22.99 1.79 46.07
C TYR A 460 23.90 1.63 47.28
N VAL A 461 24.61 2.70 47.68
CA VAL A 461 25.57 2.66 48.81
C VAL A 461 24.81 2.48 50.13
N PRO A 462 25.09 1.40 50.90
CA PRO A 462 24.45 1.17 52.19
C PRO A 462 24.65 2.36 53.14
N GLU A 463 23.63 2.64 53.96
CA GLU A 463 23.58 3.79 54.87
C GLU A 463 23.70 5.16 54.16
N GLY A 464 23.66 5.20 52.82
CA GLY A 464 23.63 6.43 52.03
C GLY A 464 22.25 7.10 52.08
N SER A 465 22.21 8.41 51.87
CA SER A 465 20.97 9.21 51.93
C SER A 465 19.88 8.71 50.97
N VAL A 466 20.27 8.21 49.80
CA VAL A 466 19.35 7.61 48.80
C VAL A 466 18.78 6.27 49.28
N GLN A 467 19.57 5.42 49.93
CA GLN A 467 19.10 4.14 50.49
C GLN A 467 18.21 4.35 51.75
N LYS A 468 18.40 5.48 52.43
CA LYS A 468 17.55 6.00 53.51
C LYS A 468 16.40 6.89 53.00
N THR A 469 15.98 6.71 51.75
CA THR A 469 14.86 7.45 51.16
C THR A 469 13.72 6.51 50.77
N ALA A 470 12.50 6.88 51.13
CA ALA A 470 11.27 6.16 50.78
C ALA A 470 10.26 7.08 50.10
N VAL A 471 9.49 6.53 49.15
CA VAL A 471 8.47 7.28 48.40
C VAL A 471 7.09 7.02 49.00
N TYR A 472 6.26 8.06 49.09
CA TYR A 472 4.83 7.95 49.34
C TYR A 472 4.08 8.12 48.02
N LEU A 473 3.14 7.21 47.76
CA LEU A 473 2.07 7.42 46.78
C LEU A 473 0.77 7.58 47.53
N ILE A 474 0.02 8.64 47.21
CA ILE A 474 -1.22 8.98 47.88
C ILE A 474 -2.32 9.05 46.85
N MET A 475 -3.46 8.46 47.16
CA MET A 475 -4.70 8.64 46.40
C MET A 475 -5.74 9.23 47.33
N SER A 476 -6.49 10.22 46.84
CA SER A 476 -7.45 11.00 47.63
C SER A 476 -8.59 11.50 46.74
N HIS A 477 -9.39 12.46 47.21
CA HIS A 477 -10.42 13.10 46.40
C HIS A 477 -10.01 14.53 46.02
N ASP A 478 -10.09 14.83 44.73
CA ASP A 478 -9.96 16.19 44.19
C ASP A 478 -11.34 16.76 43.78
N SER A 479 -11.37 18.02 43.36
CA SER A 479 -12.61 18.69 42.97
C SER A 479 -13.22 18.20 41.66
N SER A 480 -12.54 17.29 40.95
CA SER A 480 -12.96 16.79 39.62
C SER A 480 -13.27 17.94 38.64
N GLN A 481 -12.47 19.01 38.65
CA GLN A 481 -12.63 20.20 37.78
C GLN A 481 -11.61 20.21 36.63
N GLY A 482 -11.22 19.03 36.14
CA GLY A 482 -10.39 18.89 34.94
C GLY A 482 -11.22 18.98 33.67
N ARG A 483 -10.62 19.52 32.61
CA ARG A 483 -11.22 19.58 31.28
C ARG A 483 -10.21 19.17 30.22
N LEU A 484 -10.64 18.28 29.32
CA LEU A 484 -9.95 17.98 28.07
C LEU A 484 -10.70 18.65 26.91
N SER A 485 -9.95 19.38 26.08
CA SER A 485 -10.47 20.00 24.86
C SER A 485 -9.54 19.72 23.68
N LEU A 486 -10.01 19.97 22.46
CA LEU A 486 -9.18 19.87 21.26
C LEU A 486 -8.89 21.26 20.71
N GLN A 487 -7.61 21.58 20.52
CA GLN A 487 -7.16 22.77 19.79
C GLN A 487 -6.37 22.31 18.57
N LYS A 488 -6.85 22.64 17.35
CA LYS A 488 -6.23 22.18 16.08
C LYS A 488 -5.94 20.66 16.10
N ASP A 489 -6.94 19.88 16.48
CA ASP A 489 -6.87 18.41 16.59
C ASP A 489 -5.92 17.83 17.68
N LYS A 490 -5.32 18.70 18.51
CA LYS A 490 -4.45 18.27 19.62
C LYS A 490 -5.16 18.38 20.98
N PRO A 491 -5.02 17.38 21.86
CA PRO A 491 -5.60 17.42 23.20
C PRO A 491 -4.92 18.49 24.07
N VAL A 492 -5.74 19.30 24.73
CA VAL A 492 -5.33 20.30 25.73
C VAL A 492 -6.05 19.98 27.03
N LEU A 493 -5.24 19.68 28.05
CA LEU A 493 -5.68 19.28 29.37
C LEU A 493 -5.48 20.43 30.35
N THR A 494 -6.57 20.86 30.99
CA THR A 494 -6.56 21.98 31.94
C THR A 494 -7.22 21.58 33.25
N TYR A 495 -6.53 21.78 34.36
CA TYR A 495 -7.02 21.54 35.71
C TYR A 495 -6.97 22.81 36.54
N SER A 496 -8.13 23.21 37.07
CA SER A 496 -8.22 24.37 37.94
C SER A 496 -7.80 24.03 39.37
N GLY A 497 -6.55 24.35 39.73
CA GLY A 497 -6.12 24.49 41.13
C GLY A 497 -5.92 23.20 41.94
N VAL A 498 -5.80 22.03 41.31
CA VAL A 498 -5.67 20.71 42.00
C VAL A 498 -4.53 20.71 43.02
N GLY A 499 -3.31 21.05 42.60
CA GLY A 499 -2.15 21.09 43.50
C GLY A 499 -2.15 22.24 44.52
N ARG A 500 -3.00 23.26 44.35
CA ARG A 500 -3.09 24.44 45.25
C ARG A 500 -4.23 24.32 46.25
N SER A 501 -4.88 23.15 46.35
CA SER A 501 -6.05 22.95 47.19
C SER A 501 -5.70 22.86 48.69
N LYS A 502 -6.69 23.20 49.55
CA LYS A 502 -6.57 23.03 51.01
C LYS A 502 -6.43 21.55 51.41
N SER A 503 -7.00 20.63 50.63
CA SER A 503 -6.89 19.19 50.86
C SER A 503 -5.45 18.69 50.70
N VAL A 504 -4.77 19.07 49.61
CA VAL A 504 -3.34 18.78 49.40
C VAL A 504 -2.48 19.32 50.56
N SER A 505 -2.72 20.56 50.97
CA SER A 505 -1.98 21.17 52.09
C SER A 505 -2.20 20.43 53.42
N ARG A 506 -3.43 19.96 53.68
CA ARG A 506 -3.77 19.14 54.86
C ARG A 506 -3.01 17.81 54.86
N ILE A 507 -3.04 17.10 53.73
CA ILE A 507 -2.36 15.81 53.57
C ILE A 507 -0.85 15.98 53.67
N HIS A 508 -0.26 17.00 53.03
CA HIS A 508 1.18 17.31 53.18
C HIS A 508 1.56 17.56 54.65
N GLY A 509 0.74 18.28 55.42
CA GLY A 509 0.99 18.49 56.84
C GLY A 509 0.96 17.18 57.66
N ILE A 510 0.12 16.21 57.27
CA ILE A 510 0.11 14.87 57.88
C ILE A 510 1.39 14.10 57.50
N LEU A 511 1.73 14.05 56.22
CA LEU A 511 2.92 13.35 55.72
C LEU A 511 4.22 13.92 56.27
N GLU A 512 4.29 15.24 56.48
CA GLU A 512 5.41 15.91 57.14
C GLU A 512 5.59 15.40 58.57
N ARG A 513 4.51 15.32 59.37
CA ARG A 513 4.56 14.74 60.72
C ARG A 513 4.98 13.27 60.70
N MET A 514 4.41 12.48 59.79
CA MET A 514 4.79 11.08 59.62
C MET A 514 6.28 10.93 59.30
N THR A 515 6.81 11.79 58.43
CA THR A 515 8.23 11.77 58.01
C THR A 515 9.16 12.21 59.14
N ALA A 516 8.77 13.23 59.91
CA ALA A 516 9.50 13.69 61.08
C ALA A 516 9.58 12.63 62.18
N ALA A 517 8.54 11.80 62.36
CA ALA A 517 8.51 10.72 63.34
C ALA A 517 9.60 9.64 63.12
N VAL A 518 10.18 9.57 61.91
CA VAL A 518 11.30 8.65 61.56
C VAL A 518 12.58 9.40 61.17
N GLY A 519 12.71 10.65 61.63
CA GLY A 519 13.90 11.49 61.47
C GLY A 519 14.22 11.91 60.02
N GLY A 520 13.26 11.80 59.10
CA GLY A 520 13.45 12.15 57.70
C GLY A 520 13.12 13.61 57.37
N ASN A 521 13.60 14.08 56.22
CA ASN A 521 13.18 15.34 55.60
C ASN A 521 11.99 15.09 54.68
N PHE A 522 10.94 15.90 54.79
CA PHE A 522 9.79 15.80 53.91
C PHE A 522 10.05 16.59 52.62
N ILE A 523 9.84 15.92 51.48
CA ILE A 523 9.91 16.52 50.15
C ILE A 523 8.56 16.31 49.48
N ALA A 524 7.82 17.41 49.30
CA ALA A 524 6.45 17.36 48.79
C ALA A 524 6.38 16.75 47.38
N ASN A 525 7.21 17.19 46.43
CA ASN A 525 7.37 16.55 45.12
C ASN A 525 8.65 17.13 44.42
N PRO A 526 9.57 16.31 43.90
CA PRO A 526 10.79 16.78 43.20
C PRO A 526 10.56 17.58 41.93
N VAL A 527 9.44 17.30 41.26
CA VAL A 527 9.08 17.89 39.97
C VAL A 527 8.23 19.15 40.17
N TRP A 528 7.62 19.29 41.35
CA TRP A 528 6.75 20.40 41.75
C TRP A 528 7.43 21.77 41.69
N SER A 529 8.66 21.87 42.20
CA SER A 529 9.41 23.14 42.18
C SER A 529 9.97 23.50 40.80
N THR A 530 10.19 22.52 39.92
CA THR A 530 10.78 22.71 38.59
C THR A 530 9.73 22.88 37.48
N LEU A 531 8.50 22.38 37.67
CA LEU A 531 7.37 22.49 36.73
C LEU A 531 6.27 23.47 37.19
N GLY A 532 6.58 24.46 38.03
CA GLY A 532 5.62 25.53 38.37
C GLY A 532 4.45 25.07 39.25
N ARG A 533 4.68 24.15 40.19
CA ARG A 533 3.70 23.62 41.14
C ARG A 533 2.56 22.82 40.49
N GLN A 534 2.91 21.94 39.56
CA GLN A 534 1.97 21.01 38.91
C GLN A 534 2.12 19.59 39.47
N GLU A 535 1.01 18.88 39.63
CA GLU A 535 1.00 17.45 40.04
C GLU A 535 1.11 16.50 38.85
N ILE A 536 1.50 15.24 39.12
CA ILE A 536 1.48 14.15 38.14
C ILE A 536 0.47 13.10 38.62
N THR A 537 -0.49 12.75 37.78
CA THR A 537 -1.39 11.61 38.01
C THR A 537 -1.05 10.45 37.09
N VAL A 538 -1.19 9.24 37.62
CA VAL A 538 -1.17 7.97 36.86
C VAL A 538 -2.57 7.36 36.78
N HIS A 539 -3.57 8.05 37.34
CA HIS A 539 -4.94 7.63 37.48
C HIS A 539 -5.92 8.68 36.92
N PRO A 540 -5.83 9.06 35.63
CA PRO A 540 -6.80 9.95 35.03
C PRO A 540 -8.19 9.28 34.98
N ILE A 541 -9.19 9.99 35.48
CA ILE A 541 -10.59 9.56 35.61
C ILE A 541 -11.50 10.65 35.02
N GLY A 542 -12.60 10.23 34.40
CA GLY A 542 -13.61 11.14 33.84
C GLY A 542 -13.31 11.58 32.40
N GLY A 543 -14.15 12.48 31.88
CA GLY A 543 -14.15 12.96 30.49
C GLY A 543 -15.27 12.37 29.63
N ALA A 544 -15.78 11.18 29.96
CA ALA A 544 -16.99 10.59 29.39
C ALA A 544 -17.90 10.04 30.51
N ARG A 545 -18.09 10.86 31.56
CA ARG A 545 -18.67 10.44 32.85
C ARG A 545 -20.04 9.81 32.72
N ILE A 546 -20.32 8.83 33.57
CA ILE A 546 -21.66 8.28 33.72
C ILE A 546 -22.62 9.34 34.25
N SER A 547 -23.81 9.39 33.67
CA SER A 547 -24.84 10.32 34.06
C SER A 547 -25.53 9.88 35.34
N LYS A 548 -25.69 10.80 36.29
CA LYS A 548 -26.39 10.54 37.56
C LYS A 548 -27.88 10.22 37.37
N ASP A 549 -28.48 10.70 36.29
CA ASP A 549 -29.91 10.60 35.98
C ASP A 549 -30.18 9.94 34.62
N ASN A 550 -29.16 9.32 34.02
CA ASN A 550 -29.20 8.72 32.68
C ASN A 550 -29.55 9.71 31.55
N THR A 551 -29.36 11.03 31.76
CA THR A 551 -29.53 12.06 30.72
C THR A 551 -28.22 12.74 30.33
N GLY A 552 -28.14 13.20 29.09
CA GLY A 552 -26.98 13.90 28.54
C GLY A 552 -26.69 15.26 29.19
N ASN A 553 -27.62 15.80 30.00
CA ASN A 553 -27.42 17.04 30.75
C ASN A 553 -26.48 16.88 31.97
N ASN A 554 -26.30 15.65 32.45
CA ASN A 554 -25.55 15.36 33.67
C ASN A 554 -24.52 14.24 33.49
N GLY A 555 -24.13 13.96 32.25
CA GLY A 555 -23.11 12.99 31.91
C GLY A 555 -23.13 12.63 30.42
N VAL A 556 -22.16 11.83 30.02
CA VAL A 556 -21.92 11.43 28.63
C VAL A 556 -22.47 10.03 28.34
N VAL A 557 -22.51 9.16 29.35
CA VAL A 557 -22.98 7.79 29.19
C VAL A 557 -24.09 7.45 30.18
N ASN A 558 -24.99 6.55 29.80
CA ASN A 558 -26.00 6.01 30.72
C ASN A 558 -25.38 5.00 31.71
N HIS A 559 -26.21 4.42 32.59
CA HIS A 559 -25.75 3.47 33.61
C HIS A 559 -25.07 2.21 33.05
N LEU A 560 -25.22 1.91 31.76
CA LEU A 560 -24.58 0.79 31.07
C LEU A 560 -23.25 1.15 30.43
N GLY A 561 -22.89 2.43 30.41
CA GLY A 561 -21.79 2.95 29.63
C GLY A 561 -22.15 3.25 28.17
N GLU A 562 -23.42 3.14 27.73
CA GLU A 562 -23.79 3.55 26.37
C GLU A 562 -23.76 5.08 26.24
N VAL A 563 -23.18 5.57 25.15
CA VAL A 563 -23.05 7.01 24.88
C VAL A 563 -24.41 7.64 24.63
N LEU A 564 -24.72 8.72 25.35
CA LEU A 564 -25.98 9.46 25.24
C LEU A 564 -25.98 10.40 24.03
N LYS A 565 -27.16 10.59 23.41
CA LYS A 565 -27.38 11.48 22.28
C LYS A 565 -27.74 12.88 22.78
N GLY A 566 -26.90 13.85 22.41
CA GLY A 566 -27.02 15.24 22.84
C GLY A 566 -27.25 15.32 24.35
N ASN A 567 -28.21 16.14 24.75
CA ASN A 567 -28.58 16.34 26.15
C ASN A 567 -29.84 15.54 26.58
N SER A 568 -30.17 14.46 25.85
CA SER A 568 -31.38 13.64 26.06
C SER A 568 -31.10 12.35 26.86
N SER A 569 -32.14 11.54 27.11
CA SER A 569 -32.00 10.19 27.67
C SER A 569 -31.83 9.09 26.60
N GLU A 570 -31.84 9.44 25.31
CA GLU A 570 -31.58 8.48 24.25
C GLU A 570 -30.09 8.13 24.18
N ALA A 571 -29.76 6.89 23.87
CA ALA A 571 -28.38 6.44 23.71
C ALA A 571 -28.09 5.98 22.27
N TYR A 572 -26.83 6.10 21.86
CA TYR A 572 -26.25 5.40 20.72
C TYR A 572 -26.08 3.93 21.08
N GLU A 573 -27.12 3.15 20.78
CA GLU A 573 -27.12 1.71 21.06
C GLU A 573 -25.89 1.04 20.43
N GLY A 574 -25.17 0.28 21.24
CA GLY A 574 -23.96 -0.41 20.79
C GLY A 574 -22.66 0.41 20.88
N LEU A 575 -22.70 1.72 21.11
CA LEU A 575 -21.51 2.54 21.38
C LEU A 575 -21.31 2.69 22.90
N VAL A 576 -20.35 1.96 23.46
CA VAL A 576 -20.21 1.74 24.90
C VAL A 576 -18.83 2.18 25.40
N VAL A 577 -18.77 3.00 26.43
CA VAL A 577 -17.55 3.33 27.18
C VAL A 577 -17.41 2.37 28.36
N CYS A 578 -16.24 1.74 28.47
CA CYS A 578 -15.97 0.75 29.52
C CYS A 578 -14.62 0.96 30.23
N ASP A 579 -14.05 2.18 30.21
CA ASP A 579 -12.81 2.53 30.89
C ASP A 579 -12.99 3.63 31.96
N SER A 580 -11.88 4.18 32.48
CA SER A 580 -11.92 5.21 33.52
C SER A 580 -12.57 6.53 33.10
N SER A 581 -12.78 6.79 31.80
CA SER A 581 -13.50 7.98 31.36
C SER A 581 -14.95 8.00 31.84
N ALA A 582 -15.56 6.82 32.06
CA ALA A 582 -16.93 6.69 32.53
C ALA A 582 -17.11 6.90 34.05
N LEU A 583 -16.06 6.80 34.86
CA LEU A 583 -16.21 6.97 36.30
C LEU A 583 -16.46 8.47 36.61
N PRO A 584 -17.47 8.81 37.44
CA PRO A 584 -17.93 10.19 37.61
C PRO A 584 -17.12 11.02 38.61
N ALA A 585 -16.23 10.39 39.38
CA ALA A 585 -15.40 11.05 40.39
C ALA A 585 -14.18 10.20 40.76
N ALA A 586 -13.23 10.80 41.50
CA ALA A 586 -12.13 10.10 42.14
C ALA A 586 -12.64 8.92 43.00
N VAL A 587 -12.00 7.76 42.87
CA VAL A 587 -12.32 6.57 43.67
C VAL A 587 -11.52 6.48 44.97
N GLY A 588 -10.49 7.32 45.13
CA GLY A 588 -9.67 7.42 46.34
C GLY A 588 -8.71 6.26 46.59
N VAL A 589 -8.53 5.38 45.60
CA VAL A 589 -7.60 4.23 45.56
C VAL A 589 -7.15 3.95 44.13
N ASN A 590 -6.24 3.00 43.90
CA ASN A 590 -5.86 2.57 42.56
C ASN A 590 -7.12 2.09 41.79
N PRO A 591 -7.44 2.68 40.62
CA PRO A 591 -8.77 2.58 40.06
C PRO A 591 -9.03 1.29 39.26
N PHE A 592 -8.00 0.51 38.92
CA PHE A 592 -8.16 -0.55 37.92
C PHE A 592 -9.12 -1.67 38.33
N ALA A 593 -9.25 -1.97 39.62
CA ALA A 593 -10.23 -2.95 40.09
C ALA A 593 -11.66 -2.46 39.80
N THR A 594 -11.95 -1.19 40.09
CA THR A 594 -13.24 -0.55 39.81
C THR A 594 -13.51 -0.43 38.31
N ILE A 595 -12.48 -0.08 37.52
CA ILE A 595 -12.59 -0.03 36.04
C ILE A 595 -12.93 -1.42 35.50
N THR A 596 -12.25 -2.47 35.97
CA THR A 596 -12.50 -3.85 35.52
C THR A 596 -13.90 -4.32 35.92
N ALA A 597 -14.34 -4.04 37.15
CA ALA A 597 -15.68 -4.37 37.62
C ALA A 597 -16.77 -3.62 36.81
N PHE A 598 -16.56 -2.34 36.53
CA PHE A 598 -17.46 -1.56 35.67
C PHE A 598 -17.54 -2.17 34.27
N ALA A 599 -16.39 -2.46 33.64
CA ALA A 599 -16.35 -3.07 32.32
C ALA A 599 -17.08 -4.43 32.27
N GLU A 600 -16.86 -5.29 33.27
CA GLU A 600 -17.54 -6.58 33.38
C GLU A 600 -19.07 -6.43 33.48
N ARG A 601 -19.54 -5.40 34.19
CA ARG A 601 -20.96 -5.08 34.29
C ARG A 601 -21.52 -4.56 32.99
N SER A 602 -20.91 -3.51 32.44
CA SER A 602 -21.35 -2.85 31.21
C SER A 602 -21.44 -3.85 30.06
N VAL A 603 -20.40 -4.66 29.85
CA VAL A 603 -20.35 -5.66 28.79
C VAL A 603 -21.40 -6.75 28.99
N GLU A 604 -21.58 -7.28 30.21
CA GLU A 604 -22.63 -8.28 30.48
C GLU A 604 -24.04 -7.72 30.23
N MET A 605 -24.31 -6.48 30.63
CA MET A 605 -25.65 -5.90 30.50
C MET A 605 -26.01 -5.58 29.05
N VAL A 606 -25.08 -5.01 28.27
CA VAL A 606 -25.33 -4.73 26.84
C VAL A 606 -25.40 -6.03 26.01
N ALA A 607 -24.60 -7.04 26.36
CA ALA A 607 -24.68 -8.37 25.76
C ALA A 607 -26.07 -9.00 25.97
N ARG A 608 -26.60 -8.93 27.20
CA ARG A 608 -27.95 -9.42 27.53
C ARG A 608 -29.03 -8.71 26.73
N ARG A 609 -28.94 -7.39 26.52
CA ARG A 609 -29.89 -6.63 25.68
C ARG A 609 -29.93 -7.12 24.23
N ARG A 610 -28.81 -7.62 23.70
CA ARG A 610 -28.71 -8.21 22.35
C ARG A 610 -28.81 -9.74 22.32
N ASN A 611 -29.27 -10.37 23.42
CA ASN A 611 -29.38 -11.83 23.55
C ASN A 611 -28.07 -12.60 23.29
N ILE A 612 -26.92 -12.02 23.65
CA ILE A 612 -25.61 -12.66 23.55
C ILE A 612 -25.31 -13.34 24.89
N ALA A 613 -25.22 -14.68 24.87
CA ALA A 613 -24.84 -15.48 26.03
C ALA A 613 -23.32 -15.62 26.11
N ILE A 614 -22.71 -15.07 27.16
CA ILE A 614 -21.25 -15.13 27.39
C ILE A 614 -20.91 -16.41 28.17
N ASP A 615 -19.97 -17.21 27.67
CA ASP A 615 -19.48 -18.40 28.37
C ASP A 615 -18.45 -18.06 29.46
N TYR A 616 -18.91 -18.04 30.71
CA TYR A 616 -18.06 -17.85 31.90
C TYR A 616 -17.56 -19.17 32.51
N ASN A 617 -18.05 -20.33 32.07
CA ASN A 617 -17.84 -21.61 32.76
C ASN A 617 -16.69 -22.40 32.14
N THR A 618 -16.49 -22.31 30.82
CA THR A 618 -15.45 -23.06 30.12
C THR A 618 -14.05 -22.50 30.43
N LYS A 619 -13.19 -23.34 31.00
CA LYS A 619 -11.77 -23.03 31.26
C LYS A 619 -10.92 -23.42 30.05
N ASN A 620 -9.87 -22.64 29.78
CA ASN A 620 -9.02 -22.83 28.59
C ASN A 620 -8.01 -23.98 28.69
N GLY A 621 -7.75 -24.53 29.88
CA GLY A 621 -6.57 -25.38 30.10
C GLY A 621 -5.27 -24.56 30.03
N GLN A 622 -4.12 -25.20 29.79
CA GLN A 622 -2.85 -24.48 29.57
C GLN A 622 -2.77 -24.03 28.10
N LEU A 623 -2.56 -22.73 27.88
CA LEU A 623 -2.46 -22.12 26.56
C LEU A 623 -1.04 -22.24 25.98
N ASP A 624 -0.95 -22.62 24.71
CA ASP A 624 0.28 -22.50 23.93
C ASP A 624 0.30 -21.15 23.19
N MET A 625 1.00 -20.17 23.76
CA MET A 625 1.07 -18.82 23.20
C MET A 625 1.94 -18.72 21.94
N PHE A 626 2.72 -19.76 21.60
CA PHE A 626 3.46 -19.84 20.34
C PHE A 626 2.68 -20.57 19.24
N GLY A 627 1.60 -21.25 19.62
CA GLY A 627 0.72 -22.00 18.74
C GLY A 627 -0.41 -21.15 18.14
N THR A 628 -1.50 -21.84 17.75
CA THR A 628 -2.69 -21.21 17.17
C THR A 628 -3.83 -21.17 18.19
N PRO A 629 -4.76 -20.18 18.11
CA PRO A 629 -5.89 -20.10 19.02
C PRO A 629 -6.84 -21.29 18.85
N ALA A 630 -7.47 -21.72 19.94
CA ALA A 630 -8.37 -22.88 19.94
C ALA A 630 -9.64 -22.65 19.09
N TYR A 631 -10.20 -21.44 19.11
CA TYR A 631 -11.44 -21.10 18.41
C TYR A 631 -11.18 -20.15 17.24
N ARG A 632 -10.44 -20.63 16.23
CA ARG A 632 -10.09 -19.79 15.08
C ARG A 632 -11.33 -19.45 14.23
N SER A 633 -11.52 -18.17 13.97
CA SER A 633 -12.53 -17.71 13.02
C SER A 633 -12.21 -18.20 11.59
N PRO A 634 -13.21 -18.60 10.78
CA PRO A 634 -13.00 -18.96 9.38
C PRO A 634 -12.33 -17.81 8.62
N GLN A 635 -11.36 -18.15 7.76
CA GLN A 635 -10.69 -17.22 6.85
C GLN A 635 -11.08 -17.54 5.42
N ASP A 636 -11.30 -16.53 4.59
CA ASP A 636 -11.40 -16.73 3.14
C ASP A 636 -10.07 -17.23 2.55
N ALA A 637 -10.13 -17.82 1.36
CA ALA A 637 -8.98 -18.46 0.72
C ALA A 637 -7.82 -17.47 0.46
N GLU A 638 -8.11 -16.21 0.12
CA GLU A 638 -7.10 -15.19 -0.13
C GLU A 638 -6.40 -14.77 1.17
N THR A 639 -7.17 -14.58 2.25
CA THR A 639 -6.67 -14.31 3.61
C THR A 639 -5.75 -15.44 4.04
N ALA A 640 -6.17 -16.68 3.87
CA ALA A 640 -5.39 -17.86 4.25
C ALA A 640 -4.07 -17.95 3.45
N GLN A 641 -4.11 -17.67 2.15
CA GLN A 641 -2.92 -17.68 1.30
C GLN A 641 -1.94 -16.55 1.65
N LEU A 642 -2.44 -15.36 1.98
CA LEU A 642 -1.61 -14.25 2.45
C LEU A 642 -1.01 -14.56 3.82
N ALA A 643 -1.80 -15.08 4.76
CA ALA A 643 -1.34 -15.51 6.08
C ALA A 643 -0.26 -16.59 5.98
N TYR A 644 -0.39 -17.53 5.05
CA TYR A 644 0.65 -18.53 4.77
C TYR A 644 1.94 -17.90 4.24
N ARG A 645 1.84 -16.98 3.27
CA ARG A 645 3.01 -16.25 2.72
C ARG A 645 3.72 -15.43 3.80
N LEU A 646 2.96 -14.76 4.65
CA LEU A 646 3.44 -14.03 5.81
C LEU A 646 4.23 -14.94 6.76
N ALA A 647 3.61 -16.04 7.22
CA ALA A 647 4.23 -16.99 8.12
C ALA A 647 5.54 -17.54 7.54
N LYS A 648 5.53 -17.97 6.28
CA LYS A 648 6.71 -18.49 5.58
C LYS A 648 7.83 -17.44 5.43
N ALA A 649 7.48 -16.18 5.16
CA ALA A 649 8.47 -15.11 5.06
C ALA A 649 9.12 -14.81 6.43
N THR A 650 8.32 -14.82 7.50
CA THR A 650 8.81 -14.67 8.88
C THR A 650 9.69 -15.85 9.31
N GLU A 651 9.28 -17.09 9.04
CA GLU A 651 10.06 -18.30 9.33
C GLU A 651 11.42 -18.32 8.64
N ASN A 652 11.46 -17.94 7.36
CA ASN A 652 12.70 -17.92 6.57
C ASN A 652 13.59 -16.70 6.84
N GLN A 653 13.17 -15.77 7.72
CA GLN A 653 13.82 -14.47 7.94
C GLN A 653 14.08 -13.73 6.62
N ASN A 654 13.17 -13.85 5.66
CA ASN A 654 13.34 -13.29 4.33
C ASN A 654 13.50 -11.77 4.42
N THR A 655 14.41 -11.24 3.61
CA THR A 655 14.57 -9.80 3.51
C THR A 655 13.52 -9.24 2.58
N GLY A 656 12.57 -8.47 3.11
CA GLY A 656 11.52 -7.80 2.35
C GLY A 656 11.78 -6.31 2.16
N VAL A 657 11.00 -5.70 1.28
CA VAL A 657 11.00 -4.25 1.00
C VAL A 657 9.62 -3.68 1.28
N VAL A 658 9.58 -2.55 1.98
CA VAL A 658 8.38 -1.80 2.33
C VAL A 658 8.57 -0.35 1.95
N PHE A 659 7.56 0.25 1.32
CA PHE A 659 7.45 1.70 1.17
C PHE A 659 5.98 2.10 1.10
N SER A 660 5.68 3.37 1.34
CA SER A 660 4.33 3.92 1.22
C SER A 660 4.31 5.05 0.20
N GLU A 661 3.29 5.07 -0.66
CA GLU A 661 3.13 5.98 -1.79
C GLU A 661 1.79 6.71 -1.71
N ILE A 662 1.81 8.01 -2.01
CA ILE A 662 0.61 8.84 -2.21
C ILE A 662 0.58 9.29 -3.67
N MET A 663 -0.55 9.05 -4.34
CA MET A 663 -0.82 9.62 -5.66
C MET A 663 -2.12 10.41 -5.65
N THR A 664 -2.11 11.59 -6.27
CA THR A 664 -3.25 12.50 -6.35
C THR A 664 -3.57 12.85 -7.79
N GLY A 665 -4.84 13.05 -8.11
CA GLY A 665 -5.26 13.44 -9.45
C GLY A 665 -6.77 13.52 -9.58
N PHE A 666 -7.25 13.24 -10.78
CA PHE A 666 -8.67 13.41 -11.12
C PHE A 666 -9.19 12.18 -11.84
N ILE A 667 -10.36 11.70 -11.41
CA ILE A 667 -11.04 10.54 -11.99
C ILE A 667 -12.45 10.96 -12.36
N TYR A 668 -12.79 10.80 -13.63
CA TYR A 668 -14.12 11.06 -14.16
C TYR A 668 -15.02 9.86 -13.88
N THR A 669 -16.18 10.13 -13.33
CA THR A 669 -17.22 9.13 -13.08
C THR A 669 -18.18 9.03 -14.27
N GLY A 670 -18.11 7.91 -15.00
CA GLY A 670 -18.92 7.68 -16.21
C GLY A 670 -18.36 6.57 -17.11
N TYR A 671 -19.19 6.11 -18.05
CA TYR A 671 -18.91 4.99 -18.97
C TYR A 671 -18.62 5.43 -20.41
N ASP A 672 -18.84 6.71 -20.73
CA ASP A 672 -18.80 7.27 -22.08
C ASP A 672 -17.40 7.65 -22.56
N VAL A 673 -16.48 7.97 -21.64
CA VAL A 673 -15.14 8.44 -21.97
C VAL A 673 -14.13 7.29 -21.98
N LYS A 674 -13.48 7.08 -23.13
CA LYS A 674 -12.42 6.05 -23.29
C LYS A 674 -11.01 6.57 -23.06
N ASP A 675 -10.76 7.83 -23.38
CA ASP A 675 -9.44 8.44 -23.29
C ASP A 675 -9.16 8.98 -21.86
N PHE A 676 -7.99 8.63 -21.30
CA PHE A 676 -7.62 9.00 -19.94
C PHE A 676 -7.35 10.51 -19.76
N GLU A 677 -6.79 11.18 -20.77
CA GLU A 677 -6.51 12.62 -20.68
C GLU A 677 -7.79 13.44 -20.78
N VAL A 678 -8.70 13.06 -21.68
CA VAL A 678 -10.02 13.68 -21.79
C VAL A 678 -10.81 13.48 -20.51
N ALA A 679 -10.81 12.27 -19.96
CA ALA A 679 -11.45 11.96 -18.67
C ALA A 679 -10.87 12.84 -17.54
N THR A 680 -9.55 12.94 -17.45
CA THR A 680 -8.86 13.77 -16.43
C THR A 680 -9.20 15.25 -16.57
N LYS A 681 -9.27 15.79 -17.80
CA LYS A 681 -9.65 17.20 -18.04
C LYS A 681 -11.11 17.47 -17.64
N LEU A 682 -12.02 16.56 -17.97
CA LEU A 682 -13.43 16.66 -17.58
C LEU A 682 -13.60 16.59 -16.06
N ALA A 683 -12.95 15.62 -15.41
CA ALA A 683 -12.94 15.46 -13.97
C ALA A 683 -12.38 16.70 -13.26
N ARG A 684 -11.30 17.29 -13.78
CA ARG A 684 -10.74 18.54 -13.26
C ARG A 684 -11.71 19.71 -13.38
N GLY A 685 -12.42 19.82 -14.51
CA GLY A 685 -13.47 20.83 -14.70
C GLY A 685 -14.65 20.68 -13.72
N ARG A 686 -14.88 19.48 -13.21
CA ARG A 686 -15.95 19.14 -12.23
C ARG A 686 -15.44 19.04 -10.79
N CYS A 687 -14.16 19.29 -10.54
CA CYS A 687 -13.51 19.10 -9.24
C CYS A 687 -13.64 17.66 -8.67
N GLU A 688 -13.66 16.65 -9.54
CA GLU A 688 -13.70 15.23 -9.18
C GLU A 688 -12.28 14.74 -8.82
N ASN A 689 -11.83 15.11 -7.62
CA ASN A 689 -10.51 14.73 -7.09
C ASN A 689 -10.50 13.26 -6.64
N ALA A 690 -9.35 12.62 -6.83
CA ALA A 690 -9.07 11.30 -6.31
C ALA A 690 -7.65 11.22 -5.76
N ARG A 691 -7.48 10.43 -4.70
CA ARG A 691 -6.19 10.15 -4.08
C ARG A 691 -6.13 8.69 -3.64
N PHE A 692 -4.96 8.06 -3.68
CA PHE A 692 -4.72 6.89 -2.85
C PHE A 692 -3.53 7.11 -1.93
N PHE A 693 -3.53 6.40 -0.81
CA PHE A 693 -2.40 6.28 0.10
C PHE A 693 -2.16 4.80 0.41
N LEU A 694 -1.26 4.18 -0.35
CA LEU A 694 -1.00 2.74 -0.32
C LEU A 694 0.37 2.45 0.26
N SER A 695 0.47 1.37 1.03
CA SER A 695 1.73 0.78 1.46
C SER A 695 1.98 -0.47 0.63
N VAL A 696 3.14 -0.51 -0.01
CA VAL A 696 3.62 -1.61 -0.85
C VAL A 696 4.54 -2.48 -0.03
N LYS A 697 4.25 -3.78 0.05
CA LYS A 697 5.01 -4.73 0.84
C LYS A 697 5.39 -5.97 0.05
N ALA A 698 6.68 -6.11 -0.19
CA ALA A 698 7.28 -7.30 -0.77
C ALA A 698 7.93 -8.12 0.34
N TRP A 699 7.41 -9.33 0.58
CA TRP A 699 7.85 -10.21 1.66
C TRP A 699 9.18 -10.94 1.36
N SER A 700 9.66 -10.85 0.13
CA SER A 700 10.96 -11.32 -0.31
C SER A 700 11.49 -10.43 -1.42
N ALA A 701 12.60 -9.73 -1.16
CA ALA A 701 13.33 -8.93 -2.13
C ALA A 701 13.92 -9.83 -3.23
N GLU A 702 14.28 -11.07 -2.89
CA GLU A 702 14.77 -12.03 -3.87
C GLU A 702 13.67 -12.51 -4.81
N GLU A 703 12.47 -12.79 -4.29
CA GLU A 703 11.31 -13.12 -5.13
C GLU A 703 10.88 -11.91 -5.97
N LEU A 704 10.89 -10.71 -5.38
CA LEU A 704 10.59 -9.46 -6.09
C LEU A 704 11.59 -9.15 -7.20
N VAL A 705 12.85 -9.60 -7.12
CA VAL A 705 13.88 -9.33 -8.14
C VAL A 705 14.04 -10.49 -9.14
N LYS A 706 13.82 -11.74 -8.71
CA LYS A 706 14.08 -12.94 -9.52
C LYS A 706 12.82 -13.60 -10.10
N SER A 707 11.64 -13.41 -9.52
CA SER A 707 10.38 -13.96 -10.06
C SER A 707 9.98 -13.22 -11.33
N SER A 708 9.45 -13.93 -12.33
CA SER A 708 8.93 -13.30 -13.55
C SER A 708 7.67 -12.44 -13.31
N GLN A 709 7.02 -12.58 -12.16
CA GLN A 709 5.77 -11.86 -11.84
C GLN A 709 5.97 -10.65 -10.92
N HIS A 710 7.12 -10.54 -10.24
CA HIS A 710 7.50 -9.40 -9.38
C HIS A 710 6.37 -8.87 -8.45
N LEU A 711 5.64 -9.78 -7.78
CA LEU A 711 4.44 -9.43 -6.99
C LEU A 711 4.78 -8.82 -5.62
N ALA A 712 4.10 -7.72 -5.26
CA ALA A 712 4.01 -7.19 -3.90
C ALA A 712 2.56 -6.98 -3.48
N ASN A 713 2.30 -6.98 -2.16
CA ASN A 713 0.97 -6.72 -1.61
C ASN A 713 0.73 -5.22 -1.44
N LEU A 714 -0.49 -4.76 -1.73
CA LEU A 714 -0.96 -3.39 -1.52
C LEU A 714 -1.98 -3.33 -0.38
N THR A 715 -1.77 -2.44 0.58
CA THR A 715 -2.72 -2.16 1.66
C THR A 715 -2.79 -0.66 1.93
N GLY A 716 -3.99 -0.10 2.12
CA GLY A 716 -4.16 1.32 2.40
C GLY A 716 -5.56 1.83 2.07
N THR A 717 -5.64 3.04 1.54
CA THR A 717 -6.91 3.73 1.27
C THR A 717 -6.93 4.38 -0.11
N PHE A 718 -8.13 4.52 -0.67
CA PHE A 718 -8.42 5.29 -1.87
C PHE A 718 -9.59 6.23 -1.59
N THR A 719 -9.44 7.52 -1.87
CA THR A 719 -10.45 8.54 -1.59
C THR A 719 -10.93 9.17 -2.89
N CYS A 720 -12.25 9.14 -3.11
CA CYS A 720 -12.91 9.78 -4.24
C CYS A 720 -14.39 10.04 -3.91
N ASN A 721 -14.74 11.30 -3.65
CA ASN A 721 -16.09 11.67 -3.19
C ASN A 721 -17.19 11.28 -4.18
N THR A 722 -16.95 11.40 -5.48
CA THR A 722 -17.94 11.05 -6.52
C THR A 722 -18.21 9.56 -6.65
N LEU A 723 -17.26 8.69 -6.26
CA LEU A 723 -17.42 7.24 -6.32
C LEU A 723 -18.03 6.63 -5.05
N GLY A 724 -18.07 7.38 -3.94
CA GLY A 724 -18.57 6.89 -2.65
C GLY A 724 -17.68 7.22 -1.46
N GLY A 725 -16.77 8.19 -1.56
CA GLY A 725 -15.97 8.69 -0.45
C GLY A 725 -14.68 7.90 -0.25
N VAL A 726 -14.49 7.37 0.97
CA VAL A 726 -13.27 6.66 1.36
C VAL A 726 -13.44 5.15 1.16
N PHE A 727 -12.53 4.57 0.40
CA PHE A 727 -12.44 3.15 0.15
C PHE A 727 -11.23 2.55 0.88
N LEU A 728 -11.44 1.38 1.46
CA LEU A 728 -10.43 0.57 2.10
C LEU A 728 -9.85 -0.42 1.09
N VAL A 729 -8.52 -0.48 1.02
CA VAL A 729 -7.76 -1.42 0.21
C VAL A 729 -7.08 -2.39 1.16
N HIS A 730 -7.66 -3.57 1.35
CA HIS A 730 -7.03 -4.60 2.19
C HIS A 730 -5.83 -5.22 1.48
N ARG A 731 -6.02 -5.59 0.21
CA ARG A 731 -5.10 -6.44 -0.55
C ARG A 731 -5.12 -6.08 -2.03
N GLY A 732 -3.96 -6.24 -2.65
CA GLY A 732 -3.76 -5.94 -4.04
C GLY A 732 -2.46 -6.51 -4.55
N THR A 733 -2.36 -6.64 -5.87
CA THR A 733 -1.12 -7.01 -6.53
C THR A 733 -0.48 -5.77 -7.14
N PHE A 734 0.75 -5.51 -6.73
CA PHE A 734 1.66 -4.59 -7.40
C PHE A 734 2.66 -5.41 -8.22
N GLN A 735 2.80 -5.10 -9.50
CA GLN A 735 3.70 -5.79 -10.44
C GLN A 735 4.65 -4.79 -11.09
N LEU A 736 5.95 -5.07 -11.02
CA LEU A 736 7.01 -4.21 -11.53
C LEU A 736 7.44 -4.60 -12.95
N PHE A 737 7.46 -3.62 -13.85
CA PHE A 737 8.04 -3.68 -15.21
C PHE A 737 7.54 -4.86 -16.07
N ASN A 738 6.22 -5.06 -16.09
CA ASN A 738 5.58 -6.02 -16.99
C ASN A 738 5.77 -5.61 -18.45
N TYR A 739 6.24 -6.52 -19.28
CA TYR A 739 6.40 -6.28 -20.70
C TYR A 739 5.04 -6.11 -21.41
N ASP A 740 4.84 -5.01 -22.15
CA ASP A 740 3.62 -4.80 -22.93
C ASP A 740 3.79 -5.34 -24.35
N ALA A 741 3.27 -6.53 -24.64
CA ALA A 741 3.36 -7.12 -25.98
C ALA A 741 2.68 -6.28 -27.09
N ARG A 742 1.83 -5.31 -26.71
CA ARG A 742 1.12 -4.44 -27.67
C ARG A 742 1.99 -3.32 -28.21
N GLN A 743 3.06 -2.92 -27.52
CA GLN A 743 3.99 -1.87 -27.95
C GLN A 743 5.44 -2.28 -27.64
N PRO A 744 6.35 -2.25 -28.63
CA PRO A 744 7.74 -2.62 -28.41
C PRO A 744 8.42 -1.70 -27.40
N ASP A 745 9.45 -2.22 -26.72
CA ASP A 745 10.30 -1.49 -25.77
C ASP A 745 9.52 -0.75 -24.66
N THR A 746 8.32 -1.23 -24.31
CA THR A 746 7.44 -0.64 -23.30
C THR A 746 7.24 -1.56 -22.10
N ALA A 747 7.44 -1.03 -20.90
CA ALA A 747 7.22 -1.72 -19.64
C ALA A 747 6.16 -1.02 -18.80
N ASN A 748 5.28 -1.80 -18.17
CA ASN A 748 4.19 -1.32 -17.33
C ASN A 748 4.44 -1.61 -15.85
N LEU A 749 4.17 -0.65 -14.97
CA LEU A 749 4.06 -0.91 -13.52
C LEU A 749 2.57 -0.97 -13.18
N THR A 750 2.09 -2.12 -12.73
CA THR A 750 0.65 -2.42 -12.65
C THR A 750 0.18 -2.46 -11.20
N TYR A 751 -0.96 -1.82 -10.92
CA TYR A 751 -1.63 -1.74 -9.63
C TYR A 751 -3.02 -2.34 -9.80
N ASN A 752 -3.29 -3.46 -9.14
CA ASN A 752 -4.60 -4.10 -9.22
C ASN A 752 -5.06 -4.48 -7.82
N PHE A 753 -6.22 -3.98 -7.40
CA PHE A 753 -6.78 -4.28 -6.09
C PHE A 753 -8.29 -4.10 -6.05
N ASP A 754 -8.90 -4.81 -5.12
CA ASP A 754 -10.28 -4.56 -4.71
C ASP A 754 -10.31 -3.51 -3.60
N MET A 755 -11.34 -2.69 -3.65
CA MET A 755 -11.57 -1.64 -2.67
C MET A 755 -13.04 -1.59 -2.26
N ILE A 756 -13.28 -1.35 -0.97
CA ILE A 756 -14.61 -1.41 -0.36
C ILE A 756 -14.91 -0.03 0.23
N SER A 757 -16.09 0.53 0.01
CA SER A 757 -16.51 1.80 0.63
C SER A 757 -17.04 1.60 2.06
N THR A 758 -17.18 2.69 2.81
CA THR A 758 -17.81 2.69 4.14
C THR A 758 -19.28 2.24 4.14
N SER A 759 -19.97 2.31 2.99
CA SER A 759 -21.31 1.77 2.76
C SER A 759 -21.33 0.30 2.32
N GLY A 760 -20.16 -0.32 2.11
CA GLY A 760 -20.04 -1.72 1.69
C GLY A 760 -20.01 -1.95 0.17
N ARG A 761 -19.96 -0.89 -0.65
CA ARG A 761 -19.84 -0.99 -2.10
C ARG A 761 -18.43 -1.47 -2.47
N LYS A 762 -18.33 -2.55 -3.24
CA LYS A 762 -17.06 -3.08 -3.76
C LYS A 762 -16.79 -2.57 -5.17
N LEU A 763 -15.57 -2.10 -5.41
CA LEU A 763 -15.08 -1.67 -6.72
C LEU A 763 -13.70 -2.29 -6.96
N ARG A 764 -13.34 -2.46 -8.23
CA ARG A 764 -12.03 -2.94 -8.67
C ARG A 764 -11.24 -1.76 -9.23
N PHE A 765 -10.03 -1.58 -8.73
CA PHE A 765 -9.09 -0.58 -9.23
C PHE A 765 -8.05 -1.25 -10.12
N ASN A 766 -7.88 -0.76 -11.35
CA ASN A 766 -6.83 -1.16 -12.27
C ASN A 766 -6.05 0.08 -12.71
N GLY A 767 -4.80 0.17 -12.28
CA GLY A 767 -3.88 1.24 -12.63
C GLY A 767 -2.63 0.70 -13.33
N TYR A 768 -2.08 1.45 -14.28
CA TYR A 768 -0.75 1.15 -14.80
C TYR A 768 0.04 2.41 -15.14
N LYS A 769 1.36 2.37 -14.89
CA LYS A 769 2.33 3.39 -15.32
C LYS A 769 3.04 2.86 -16.54
N ILE A 770 3.27 3.70 -17.55
CA ILE A 770 3.91 3.30 -18.81
C ILE A 770 5.32 3.89 -18.83
N VAL A 771 6.33 3.05 -19.01
CA VAL A 771 7.73 3.46 -19.17
C VAL A 771 8.23 2.99 -20.54
N ASN A 772 8.69 3.93 -21.38
CA ASN A 772 9.14 3.65 -22.74
C ASN A 772 10.34 4.52 -23.16
N SER A 773 10.82 4.32 -24.38
CA SER A 773 12.00 4.97 -24.95
C SER A 773 11.88 6.49 -25.14
N ALA A 774 10.70 7.09 -25.01
CA ALA A 774 10.54 8.55 -25.06
C ALA A 774 11.31 9.27 -23.95
N SER A 775 11.73 8.55 -22.92
CA SER A 775 12.56 9.03 -21.81
C SER A 775 14.06 9.11 -22.13
N PHE A 776 14.51 8.78 -23.36
CA PHE A 776 15.93 8.79 -23.73
C PHE A 776 16.63 10.12 -23.41
N LEU A 777 17.62 10.06 -22.49
CA LEU A 777 18.35 11.23 -21.96
C LEU A 777 17.46 12.41 -21.52
N ASN A 778 16.18 12.16 -21.21
CA ASN A 778 15.21 13.16 -20.78
C ASN A 778 14.68 12.84 -19.38
N PRO A 779 15.34 13.33 -18.32
CA PRO A 779 14.95 13.05 -16.94
C PRO A 779 13.53 13.54 -16.59
N LEU A 780 13.07 14.64 -17.20
CA LEU A 780 11.72 15.18 -16.95
C LEU A 780 10.64 14.26 -17.51
N GLU A 781 10.87 13.68 -18.69
CA GLU A 781 9.95 12.72 -19.28
C GLU A 781 9.99 11.37 -18.54
N LEU A 782 11.17 10.91 -18.12
CA LEU A 782 11.29 9.73 -17.26
C LEU A 782 10.48 9.91 -15.96
N TRP A 783 10.63 11.08 -15.31
CA TRP A 783 9.85 11.44 -14.14
C TRP A 783 8.34 11.46 -14.44
N ARG A 784 7.91 12.06 -15.55
CA ARG A 784 6.49 12.06 -15.95
C ARG A 784 5.95 10.64 -16.08
N GLN A 785 6.71 9.74 -16.69
CA GLN A 785 6.32 8.34 -16.92
C GLN A 785 6.26 7.53 -15.62
N THR A 786 7.23 7.68 -14.72
CA THR A 786 7.27 6.96 -13.44
C THR A 786 6.34 7.54 -12.37
N SER A 787 5.94 8.80 -12.51
CA SER A 787 5.01 9.48 -11.60
C SER A 787 3.56 9.47 -12.07
N THR A 788 3.24 9.11 -13.32
CA THR A 788 1.86 9.15 -13.84
C THR A 788 1.24 7.77 -13.90
N LEU A 789 0.08 7.61 -13.26
CA LEU A 789 -0.71 6.38 -13.25
C LEU A 789 -2.01 6.58 -14.03
N TYR A 790 -2.24 5.73 -15.03
CA TYR A 790 -3.50 5.66 -15.77
C TYR A 790 -4.45 4.71 -15.06
N VAL A 791 -5.64 5.18 -14.72
CA VAL A 791 -6.56 4.48 -13.80
C VAL A 791 -7.89 4.17 -14.49
N THR A 792 -8.32 2.92 -14.37
CA THR A 792 -9.67 2.45 -14.69
C THR A 792 -10.28 1.80 -13.45
N ILE A 793 -11.49 2.21 -13.10
CA ILE A 793 -12.26 1.63 -11.99
C ILE A 793 -13.48 0.93 -12.57
N THR A 794 -13.69 -0.32 -12.15
CA THR A 794 -14.84 -1.13 -12.56
C THR A 794 -15.67 -1.59 -11.37
N ASP A 795 -16.93 -1.89 -11.61
CA ASP A 795 -17.77 -2.57 -10.62
C ASP A 795 -17.50 -4.09 -10.59
N THR A 796 -18.26 -4.83 -9.78
CA THR A 796 -18.18 -6.29 -9.66
C THR A 796 -18.60 -7.04 -10.93
N SER A 797 -19.28 -6.37 -11.86
CA SER A 797 -19.72 -6.91 -13.16
C SER A 797 -18.73 -6.57 -14.28
N ASN A 798 -17.56 -6.02 -13.94
CA ASN A 798 -16.53 -5.52 -14.86
C ASN A 798 -17.00 -4.36 -15.76
N ILE A 799 -18.03 -3.62 -15.36
CA ILE A 799 -18.49 -2.41 -16.04
C ILE A 799 -17.64 -1.24 -15.56
N VAL A 800 -17.14 -0.43 -16.50
CA VAL A 800 -16.32 0.76 -16.18
C VAL A 800 -17.20 1.82 -15.53
N VAL A 801 -16.84 2.22 -14.31
CA VAL A 801 -17.52 3.26 -13.53
C VAL A 801 -16.70 4.55 -13.44
N GLY A 802 -15.40 4.50 -13.70
CA GLY A 802 -14.58 5.70 -13.79
C GLY A 802 -13.23 5.50 -14.46
N ARG A 803 -12.69 6.59 -15.02
CA ARG A 803 -11.35 6.65 -15.63
C ARG A 803 -10.66 7.97 -15.33
N GLY A 804 -9.35 7.95 -15.25
CA GLY A 804 -8.57 9.18 -15.06
C GLY A 804 -7.09 8.93 -14.87
N MET A 805 -6.40 9.95 -14.37
CA MET A 805 -4.96 9.91 -14.14
C MET A 805 -4.62 10.43 -12.76
N LEU A 806 -3.73 9.72 -12.07
CA LEU A 806 -3.14 10.12 -10.80
C LEU A 806 -1.64 10.39 -10.98
N ARG A 807 -1.07 11.25 -10.14
CA ARG A 807 0.34 11.63 -10.17
C ARG A 807 0.96 11.63 -8.77
N ILE A 808 2.23 11.23 -8.69
CA ILE A 808 3.05 11.47 -7.49
C ILE A 808 3.51 12.93 -7.52
N LEU A 809 3.27 13.67 -6.44
CA LEU A 809 3.81 15.02 -6.30
C LEU A 809 5.29 14.96 -5.85
N PRO A 810 6.15 15.92 -6.25
CA PRO A 810 7.57 15.89 -5.87
C PRO A 810 7.81 15.80 -4.35
N ASP A 811 7.01 16.52 -3.55
CA ASP A 811 7.09 16.49 -2.09
C ASP A 811 6.70 15.11 -1.53
N ASP A 812 5.61 14.52 -2.04
CA ASP A 812 5.14 13.18 -1.66
C ASP A 812 6.18 12.10 -1.98
N PHE A 813 6.88 12.21 -3.11
CA PHE A 813 7.98 11.30 -3.45
C PHE A 813 9.16 11.45 -2.48
N GLY A 814 9.47 12.67 -2.05
CA GLY A 814 10.46 12.92 -1.00
C GLY A 814 10.11 12.23 0.32
N TYR A 815 8.82 12.13 0.65
CA TYR A 815 8.34 11.36 1.80
C TYR A 815 8.35 9.85 1.55
N GLU A 816 7.95 9.39 0.36
CA GLU A 816 8.02 7.98 -0.04
C GLU A 816 9.43 7.41 0.14
N LEU A 817 10.46 8.13 -0.33
CA LEU A 817 11.86 7.74 -0.13
C LEU A 817 12.24 7.61 1.35
N LYS A 818 11.67 8.45 2.22
CA LYS A 818 11.87 8.35 3.66
C LYS A 818 11.12 7.15 4.25
N THR A 819 10.05 6.65 3.64
CA THR A 819 9.33 5.47 4.15
C THR A 819 9.98 4.13 3.78
N PHE A 820 11.01 4.16 2.94
CA PHE A 820 11.68 2.95 2.48
C PHE A 820 12.33 2.20 3.64
N GLU A 821 11.80 1.02 3.94
CA GLU A 821 12.26 0.16 5.02
C GLU A 821 12.54 -1.25 4.47
N THR A 822 13.66 -1.84 4.89
CA THR A 822 14.00 -3.22 4.57
C THR A 822 13.97 -4.09 5.82
N SER A 823 13.39 -5.27 5.69
CA SER A 823 13.42 -6.29 6.73
C SER A 823 14.67 -7.15 6.58
N GLY A 824 15.22 -7.59 7.71
CA GLY A 824 16.41 -8.44 7.75
C GLY A 824 16.96 -8.58 9.17
N PRO A 825 17.62 -9.70 9.48
CA PRO A 825 18.11 -10.02 10.82
C PRO A 825 19.32 -9.15 11.23
N SER A 826 20.02 -8.51 10.30
CA SER A 826 21.16 -7.64 10.57
C SER A 826 21.13 -6.35 9.76
N LEU A 827 21.79 -5.30 10.25
CA LEU A 827 21.95 -4.03 9.52
C LEU A 827 22.57 -4.24 8.12
N TRP A 828 23.55 -5.15 8.01
CA TRP A 828 24.18 -5.51 6.73
C TRP A 828 23.23 -6.19 5.74
N THR A 829 22.37 -7.11 6.21
CA THR A 829 21.37 -7.77 5.34
C THR A 829 20.28 -6.81 4.88
N ARG A 830 19.87 -5.89 5.76
CA ARG A 830 18.95 -4.78 5.42
C ARG A 830 19.54 -3.86 4.35
N ALA A 831 20.80 -3.45 4.51
CA ALA A 831 21.50 -2.58 3.54
C ALA A 831 21.70 -3.29 2.19
N LYS A 832 22.11 -4.56 2.19
CA LYS A 832 22.27 -5.35 0.95
C LYS A 832 20.95 -5.50 0.19
N SER A 833 19.84 -5.70 0.90
CA SER A 833 18.52 -5.86 0.28
C SER A 833 18.01 -4.55 -0.31
N ALA A 834 18.23 -3.43 0.39
CA ALA A 834 17.94 -2.09 -0.12
C ALA A 834 18.74 -1.81 -1.40
N ALA A 835 20.06 -2.05 -1.37
CA ALA A 835 20.93 -1.87 -2.52
C ALA A 835 20.53 -2.77 -3.70
N SER A 836 20.13 -4.02 -3.44
CA SER A 836 19.72 -4.95 -4.50
C SER A 836 18.43 -4.50 -5.18
N PHE A 837 17.44 -4.05 -4.41
CA PHE A 837 16.19 -3.51 -4.95
C PHE A 837 16.42 -2.23 -5.76
N LEU A 838 17.16 -1.27 -5.19
CA LEU A 838 17.48 -0.01 -5.86
C LEU A 838 18.30 -0.23 -7.14
N ALA A 839 19.27 -1.15 -7.12
CA ALA A 839 20.05 -1.52 -8.30
C ALA A 839 19.18 -2.18 -9.38
N TYR A 840 18.25 -3.06 -9.00
CA TYR A 840 17.30 -3.65 -9.94
C TYR A 840 16.39 -2.58 -10.55
N PHE A 841 15.78 -1.73 -9.73
CA PHE A 841 14.89 -0.66 -10.19
C PHE A 841 15.62 0.33 -11.11
N ALA A 842 16.83 0.76 -10.72
CA ALA A 842 17.69 1.61 -11.54
C ALA A 842 18.10 0.93 -12.86
N LYS A 843 18.41 -0.37 -12.83
CA LYS A 843 18.71 -1.14 -14.04
C LYS A 843 17.51 -1.17 -14.98
N GLN A 844 16.30 -1.42 -14.48
CA GLN A 844 15.10 -1.44 -15.31
C GLN A 844 14.76 -0.08 -15.90
N LEU A 845 14.93 1.02 -15.14
CA LEU A 845 14.75 2.38 -15.67
C LEU A 845 15.86 2.83 -16.63
N SER A 846 17.07 2.30 -16.48
CA SER A 846 18.19 2.60 -17.39
C SER A 846 17.96 2.08 -18.81
N VAL A 847 17.18 1.01 -18.97
CA VAL A 847 16.87 0.42 -20.28
C VAL A 847 16.17 1.43 -21.20
N PRO A 848 15.03 2.04 -20.83
CA PRO A 848 14.39 3.07 -21.63
C PRO A 848 15.18 4.40 -21.63
N PHE A 849 15.80 4.80 -20.51
CA PHE A 849 16.54 6.07 -20.42
C PHE A 849 17.82 6.10 -21.29
N LEU A 850 18.50 4.96 -21.44
CA LEU A 850 19.69 4.78 -22.28
C LEU A 850 19.38 3.96 -23.54
N SER A 851 18.13 3.99 -24.02
CA SER A 851 17.64 3.16 -25.13
C SER A 851 18.61 3.13 -26.34
N ALA A 852 19.04 4.29 -26.83
CA ALA A 852 19.96 4.41 -27.97
C ALA A 852 21.43 4.06 -27.66
N LEU A 853 21.82 3.98 -26.39
CA LEU A 853 23.16 3.55 -25.96
C LEU A 853 23.22 2.05 -25.62
N GLY A 854 22.06 1.39 -25.51
CA GLY A 854 21.93 -0.04 -25.25
C GLY A 854 22.42 -0.92 -26.40
N GLN A 855 22.45 -2.24 -26.15
CA GLN A 855 22.82 -3.22 -27.17
C GLN A 855 21.78 -3.25 -28.29
N LEU A 856 22.25 -3.19 -29.54
CA LEU A 856 21.39 -3.29 -30.73
C LEU A 856 20.66 -4.63 -30.76
N GLN A 857 19.36 -4.56 -31.06
CA GLN A 857 18.49 -5.70 -31.18
C GLN A 857 18.56 -6.25 -32.60
N TRP A 858 18.93 -7.53 -32.68
CA TRP A 858 18.96 -8.31 -33.91
C TRP A 858 17.68 -9.15 -34.01
N PRO A 859 17.24 -9.50 -35.22
CA PRO A 859 16.02 -10.28 -35.41
C PRO A 859 16.05 -11.64 -34.69
N ASP A 860 14.90 -12.04 -34.15
CA ASP A 860 14.73 -13.31 -33.44
C ASP A 860 14.50 -14.47 -34.43
N THR A 861 15.09 -15.64 -34.12
CA THR A 861 14.91 -16.86 -34.91
C THR A 861 13.55 -17.53 -34.65
N THR A 862 12.89 -17.22 -33.53
CA THR A 862 11.62 -17.81 -33.11
C THR A 862 10.39 -16.99 -33.51
N LEU A 863 9.33 -17.66 -33.98
CA LEU A 863 8.09 -17.04 -34.46
C LEU A 863 7.01 -17.04 -33.37
N THR A 864 6.62 -15.85 -32.90
CA THR A 864 5.46 -15.67 -32.03
C THR A 864 4.25 -15.26 -32.88
N TYR A 865 3.32 -16.18 -33.09
CA TYR A 865 2.12 -15.96 -33.90
C TYR A 865 0.99 -15.33 -33.07
N ALA A 866 0.35 -14.28 -33.59
CA ALA A 866 -0.90 -13.75 -33.03
C ALA A 866 -2.14 -14.31 -33.77
N SER A 867 -1.98 -14.66 -35.05
CA SER A 867 -2.97 -15.34 -35.89
C SER A 867 -2.35 -16.52 -36.66
N LYS A 868 -3.17 -17.38 -37.28
CA LYS A 868 -2.67 -18.48 -38.11
C LYS A 868 -2.05 -17.92 -39.38
N GLU A 869 -0.87 -18.42 -39.79
CA GLU A 869 -0.27 -18.04 -41.06
C GLU A 869 -1.21 -18.40 -42.23
N VAL A 870 -1.57 -17.39 -43.02
CA VAL A 870 -2.53 -17.55 -44.12
C VAL A 870 -1.80 -18.09 -45.34
N THR A 871 -1.79 -19.41 -45.50
CA THR A 871 -1.18 -20.04 -46.66
C THR A 871 -1.89 -19.63 -47.95
N PRO A 872 -1.15 -19.22 -49.00
CA PRO A 872 -1.71 -19.00 -50.33
C PRO A 872 -2.42 -20.25 -50.85
N SER A 873 -3.60 -20.07 -51.45
CA SER A 873 -4.30 -21.15 -52.14
C SER A 873 -3.54 -21.57 -53.41
N THR A 874 -2.86 -20.63 -54.08
CA THR A 874 -2.03 -20.91 -55.27
C THR A 874 -0.94 -19.87 -55.44
N THR A 875 0.25 -20.28 -55.90
CA THR A 875 1.34 -19.40 -56.33
C THR A 875 1.53 -19.52 -57.84
N ILE A 876 1.52 -18.39 -58.54
CA ILE A 876 1.47 -18.27 -59.99
C ILE A 876 2.70 -17.50 -60.47
N PRO A 877 3.59 -18.11 -61.29
CA PRO A 877 4.66 -17.38 -61.95
C PRO A 877 4.10 -16.53 -63.09
N LEU A 878 4.54 -15.27 -63.19
CA LEU A 878 4.14 -14.31 -64.21
C LEU A 878 5.37 -13.83 -64.98
N THR A 879 5.37 -13.97 -66.29
CA THR A 879 6.43 -13.43 -67.15
C THR A 879 5.97 -12.12 -67.77
N ALA A 880 6.68 -11.03 -67.47
CA ALA A 880 6.44 -9.71 -68.03
C ALA A 880 6.90 -9.62 -69.50
N SER A 881 6.49 -8.56 -70.20
CA SER A 881 6.78 -8.36 -71.63
C SER A 881 8.27 -8.29 -71.98
N ASP A 882 9.13 -8.06 -70.99
CA ASP A 882 10.60 -8.01 -71.11
C ASP A 882 11.30 -9.30 -70.65
N GLY A 883 10.55 -10.38 -70.42
CA GLY A 883 11.09 -11.70 -70.05
C GLY A 883 11.39 -11.89 -68.57
N VAL A 884 11.18 -10.87 -67.73
CA VAL A 884 11.36 -10.98 -66.27
C VAL A 884 10.20 -11.77 -65.66
N THR A 885 10.53 -12.80 -64.87
CA THR A 885 9.53 -13.62 -64.16
C THR A 885 9.39 -13.18 -62.71
N THR A 886 8.17 -12.84 -62.30
CA THR A 886 7.76 -12.50 -60.93
C THR A 886 6.71 -13.48 -60.43
N ASN A 887 6.38 -13.44 -59.13
CA ASN A 887 5.38 -14.33 -58.56
C ASN A 887 4.14 -13.54 -58.12
N MET A 888 2.97 -14.15 -58.29
CA MET A 888 1.69 -13.69 -57.77
C MET A 888 1.06 -14.80 -56.94
N VAL A 889 0.52 -14.44 -55.78
CA VAL A 889 -0.19 -15.37 -54.90
C VAL A 889 -1.68 -15.10 -54.94
N MET A 890 -2.49 -16.14 -54.77
CA MET A 890 -3.95 -16.06 -54.79
C MET A 890 -4.53 -16.75 -53.56
N TRP A 891 -5.56 -16.12 -52.98
CA TRP A 891 -6.38 -16.68 -51.91
C TRP A 891 -7.87 -16.68 -52.26
N ASN A 892 -8.53 -17.81 -52.02
CA ASN A 892 -9.98 -17.95 -52.20
C ASN A 892 -10.78 -17.31 -51.05
N PRO A 893 -11.98 -16.81 -51.30
CA PRO A 893 -12.87 -16.32 -50.25
C PRO A 893 -13.21 -17.43 -49.25
N THR A 894 -13.53 -17.06 -48.01
CA THR A 894 -13.78 -18.00 -46.92
C THR A 894 -15.14 -17.78 -46.29
N PHE A 895 -15.81 -18.87 -45.90
CA PHE A 895 -17.02 -18.85 -45.08
C PHE A 895 -16.89 -19.89 -43.97
N GLN A 896 -17.11 -19.47 -42.72
CA GLN A 896 -16.89 -20.32 -41.52
C GLN A 896 -15.52 -21.03 -41.50
N GLY A 897 -14.46 -20.37 -42.02
CA GLY A 897 -13.11 -20.91 -42.03
C GLY A 897 -12.79 -21.94 -43.13
N LYS A 898 -13.68 -22.15 -44.10
CA LYS A 898 -13.43 -23.01 -45.28
C LYS A 898 -13.37 -22.20 -46.57
N ASP A 899 -12.45 -22.56 -47.47
CA ASP A 899 -12.32 -21.95 -48.79
C ASP A 899 -13.55 -22.26 -49.65
N ILE A 900 -14.13 -21.22 -50.26
CA ILE A 900 -15.21 -21.35 -51.23
C ILE A 900 -14.62 -21.43 -52.64
N LEU A 901 -14.90 -22.53 -53.33
CA LEU A 901 -14.51 -22.75 -54.72
C LEU A 901 -15.68 -22.35 -55.63
N GLY A 902 -15.67 -21.11 -56.11
CA GLY A 902 -16.71 -20.58 -57.01
C GLY A 902 -16.39 -19.18 -57.57
N PRO A 903 -17.29 -18.59 -58.40
CA PRO A 903 -17.18 -17.22 -58.87
C PRO A 903 -17.26 -16.24 -57.69
N ALA A 904 -16.30 -15.32 -57.59
CA ALA A 904 -16.26 -14.32 -56.53
C ALA A 904 -15.68 -12.99 -57.05
N PRO A 905 -16.10 -11.84 -56.49
CA PRO A 905 -15.48 -10.56 -56.82
C PRO A 905 -13.98 -10.59 -56.55
N THR A 906 -13.18 -10.09 -57.50
CA THR A 906 -11.73 -10.25 -57.50
C THR A 906 -11.02 -8.92 -57.26
N LEU A 907 -10.07 -8.92 -56.31
CA LEU A 907 -9.22 -7.78 -55.97
C LEU A 907 -7.76 -8.09 -56.28
N LEU A 908 -7.05 -7.13 -56.87
CA LEU A 908 -5.60 -7.17 -57.06
C LEU A 908 -4.90 -6.25 -56.05
N PHE A 909 -4.09 -6.82 -55.17
CA PHE A 909 -3.25 -6.12 -54.22
C PHE A 909 -1.83 -5.97 -54.79
N ILE A 910 -1.30 -4.75 -54.72
CA ILE A 910 0.02 -4.41 -55.22
C ILE A 910 0.82 -3.79 -54.05
N PRO A 911 1.84 -4.50 -53.53
CA PRO A 911 2.64 -4.04 -52.40
C PRO A 911 3.64 -2.95 -52.83
N GLY A 912 4.33 -2.36 -51.85
CA GLY A 912 5.33 -1.32 -52.07
C GLY A 912 6.73 -1.85 -52.43
N ALA A 913 7.72 -0.95 -52.40
CA ALA A 913 9.12 -1.33 -52.54
C ALA A 913 9.59 -2.11 -51.30
N ALA A 914 10.55 -3.02 -51.48
CA ALA A 914 11.15 -3.82 -50.41
C ALA A 914 10.18 -4.69 -49.59
N VAL A 915 8.91 -4.81 -49.97
CA VAL A 915 7.90 -5.66 -49.32
C VAL A 915 7.30 -6.65 -50.33
N ASP A 916 6.69 -7.72 -49.85
CA ASP A 916 5.94 -8.70 -50.64
C ASP A 916 4.49 -8.82 -50.15
N HIS A 917 3.80 -9.86 -50.60
CA HIS A 917 2.42 -10.16 -50.23
C HIS A 917 2.18 -10.29 -48.71
N LYS A 918 3.22 -10.60 -47.92
CA LYS A 918 3.11 -10.70 -46.45
C LYS A 918 2.76 -9.38 -45.79
N MET A 919 3.01 -8.24 -46.44
CA MET A 919 2.57 -6.92 -45.96
C MET A 919 1.03 -6.82 -45.80
N PHE A 920 0.27 -7.58 -46.58
CA PHE A 920 -1.19 -7.65 -46.47
C PHE A 920 -1.69 -8.88 -45.69
N ALA A 921 -0.83 -9.88 -45.50
CA ALA A 921 -1.13 -11.17 -44.88
C ALA A 921 -0.26 -11.41 -43.62
N LEU A 922 -0.08 -10.37 -42.80
CA LEU A 922 0.77 -10.48 -41.60
C LEU A 922 0.18 -11.47 -40.58
N PRO A 923 0.97 -12.44 -40.10
CA PRO A 923 0.53 -13.42 -39.10
C PRO A 923 0.72 -12.94 -37.65
N THR A 924 1.31 -11.76 -37.47
CA THR A 924 1.63 -11.16 -36.16
C THR A 924 0.55 -10.22 -35.65
N ILE A 925 -0.48 -9.91 -36.44
CA ILE A 925 -1.62 -9.08 -36.05
C ILE A 925 -2.91 -9.91 -36.01
N GLU A 926 -3.86 -9.54 -35.16
CA GLU A 926 -5.09 -10.30 -34.90
C GLU A 926 -5.89 -10.60 -36.16
N ARG A 927 -6.01 -9.61 -37.06
CA ARG A 927 -6.75 -9.73 -38.32
C ARG A 927 -6.06 -8.92 -39.42
N ASN A 928 -5.48 -9.61 -40.40
CA ASN A 928 -4.81 -8.95 -41.52
C ASN A 928 -5.76 -8.61 -42.68
N ALA A 929 -5.28 -7.83 -43.66
CA ALA A 929 -6.11 -7.38 -44.78
C ALA A 929 -6.61 -8.56 -45.63
N VAL A 930 -5.76 -9.56 -45.90
CA VAL A 930 -6.14 -10.74 -46.68
C VAL A 930 -7.30 -11.50 -46.00
N GLU A 931 -7.20 -11.79 -44.70
CA GLU A 931 -8.30 -12.42 -43.93
C GLU A 931 -9.57 -11.56 -43.94
N TYR A 932 -9.43 -10.26 -43.69
CA TYR A 932 -10.56 -9.34 -43.62
C TYR A 932 -11.39 -9.33 -44.91
N PHE A 933 -10.73 -9.24 -46.07
CA PHE A 933 -11.41 -9.22 -47.37
C PHE A 933 -11.89 -10.62 -47.82
N ARG A 934 -11.16 -11.69 -47.51
CA ARG A 934 -11.59 -13.07 -47.82
C ARG A 934 -12.85 -13.49 -47.08
N GLU A 935 -12.94 -13.19 -45.78
CA GLU A 935 -14.14 -13.42 -44.97
C GLU A 935 -15.32 -12.55 -45.43
N SER A 936 -15.03 -11.45 -46.12
CA SER A 936 -16.03 -10.59 -46.74
C SER A 936 -16.49 -11.10 -48.12
N GLY A 937 -15.98 -12.25 -48.58
CA GLY A 937 -16.38 -12.90 -49.84
C GLY A 937 -15.52 -12.55 -51.05
N TYR A 938 -14.39 -11.86 -50.88
CA TYR A 938 -13.50 -11.47 -51.99
C TYR A 938 -12.42 -12.51 -52.29
N ARG A 939 -12.14 -12.73 -53.59
CA ARG A 939 -10.92 -13.41 -54.05
C ARG A 939 -9.80 -12.39 -54.16
N ILE A 940 -8.64 -12.72 -53.61
CA ILE A 940 -7.51 -11.78 -53.52
C ILE A 940 -6.34 -12.34 -54.30
N TYR A 941 -5.82 -11.55 -55.24
CA TYR A 941 -4.53 -11.76 -55.88
C TYR A 941 -3.54 -10.73 -55.34
N CYS A 942 -2.31 -11.13 -55.05
CA CYS A 942 -1.25 -10.20 -54.69
C CYS A 942 0.02 -10.49 -55.49
N ILE A 943 0.50 -9.51 -56.24
CA ILE A 943 1.74 -9.62 -57.02
C ILE A 943 2.95 -9.18 -56.19
N THR A 944 4.08 -9.87 -56.30
CA THR A 944 5.38 -9.34 -55.85
C THR A 944 6.16 -8.84 -57.07
N HIS A 945 6.04 -7.54 -57.37
CA HIS A 945 6.71 -6.93 -58.54
C HIS A 945 8.24 -6.82 -58.35
N ARG A 946 8.98 -6.56 -59.43
CA ARG A 946 10.47 -6.57 -59.45
C ARG A 946 11.19 -5.58 -58.53
N VAL A 947 10.50 -4.57 -57.98
CA VAL A 947 11.03 -3.61 -56.99
C VAL A 947 10.64 -3.98 -55.55
N GLY A 948 9.84 -5.04 -55.38
CA GLY A 948 9.41 -5.56 -54.09
C GLY A 948 10.46 -6.49 -53.49
N ARG A 949 10.07 -7.28 -52.50
CA ARG A 949 10.96 -8.27 -51.87
C ARG A 949 11.09 -9.53 -52.73
N ALA A 950 11.99 -9.48 -53.72
CA ALA A 950 12.34 -10.60 -54.59
C ALA A 950 13.83 -10.58 -54.93
N PRO A 951 14.48 -11.74 -55.24
CA PRO A 951 15.89 -11.78 -55.61
C PRO A 951 16.25 -10.85 -56.77
N ILE A 952 15.33 -10.69 -57.72
CA ILE A 952 15.44 -9.84 -58.90
C ILE A 952 15.56 -8.33 -58.57
N ALA A 953 15.14 -7.90 -57.37
CA ALA A 953 15.21 -6.50 -56.95
C ALA A 953 16.65 -5.97 -56.84
N ARG A 954 17.65 -6.87 -56.78
CA ARG A 954 19.09 -6.53 -56.77
C ARG A 954 19.61 -6.05 -58.12
N GLU A 955 18.90 -6.30 -59.22
CA GLU A 955 19.33 -5.94 -60.58
C GLU A 955 19.13 -4.46 -60.95
N GLY A 956 18.51 -3.66 -60.07
CA GLY A 956 18.45 -2.20 -60.27
C GLY A 956 17.24 -1.66 -61.03
N TYR A 957 16.13 -2.41 -61.10
CA TYR A 957 14.88 -1.94 -61.72
C TYR A 957 14.22 -0.79 -60.94
N THR A 958 13.43 0.04 -61.63
CA THR A 958 12.68 1.16 -61.03
C THR A 958 11.17 0.86 -60.97
N PRO A 959 10.38 1.63 -60.20
CA PRO A 959 8.93 1.54 -60.21
C PRO A 959 8.32 1.73 -61.61
N TYR A 960 8.96 2.52 -62.49
CA TYR A 960 8.56 2.59 -63.89
C TYR A 960 8.65 1.22 -64.56
N ASP A 961 9.73 0.45 -64.37
CA ASP A 961 9.85 -0.89 -64.97
C ASP A 961 8.83 -1.90 -64.39
N ALA A 962 8.50 -1.77 -63.10
CA ALA A 962 7.53 -2.64 -62.42
C ALA A 962 6.11 -2.58 -63.01
N ARG A 963 5.76 -1.53 -63.77
CA ARG A 963 4.45 -1.43 -64.44
C ARG A 963 4.17 -2.62 -65.38
N ARG A 964 5.22 -3.22 -65.95
CA ARG A 964 5.11 -4.40 -66.83
C ARG A 964 4.71 -5.66 -66.06
N ASP A 965 5.11 -5.77 -64.80
CA ASP A 965 4.71 -6.87 -63.92
C ASP A 965 3.22 -6.74 -63.57
N ILE A 966 2.77 -5.52 -63.27
CA ILE A 966 1.35 -5.23 -62.99
C ILE A 966 0.49 -5.54 -64.21
N HIS A 967 0.94 -5.15 -65.41
CA HIS A 967 0.27 -5.50 -66.66
C HIS A 967 0.16 -7.03 -66.83
N ALA A 968 1.23 -7.78 -66.59
CA ALA A 968 1.22 -9.25 -66.67
C ALA A 968 0.23 -9.90 -65.67
N ALA A 969 0.14 -9.37 -64.44
CA ALA A 969 -0.86 -9.82 -63.47
C ALA A 969 -2.30 -9.55 -63.94
N LEU A 970 -2.57 -8.37 -64.47
CA LEU A 970 -3.90 -8.03 -65.00
C LEU A 970 -4.29 -8.91 -66.19
N VAL A 971 -3.35 -9.20 -67.10
CA VAL A 971 -3.56 -10.15 -68.21
C VAL A 971 -3.93 -11.53 -67.66
N HIS A 972 -3.18 -12.05 -66.68
CA HIS A 972 -3.48 -13.34 -66.08
C HIS A 972 -4.86 -13.37 -65.43
N ILE A 973 -5.18 -12.39 -64.58
CA ILE A 973 -6.46 -12.32 -63.87
C ILE A 973 -7.62 -12.22 -64.86
N ARG A 974 -7.50 -11.39 -65.91
CA ARG A 974 -8.53 -11.25 -66.94
C ARG A 974 -8.72 -12.54 -67.73
N ASN A 975 -7.65 -13.26 -68.07
CA ASN A 975 -7.74 -14.55 -68.73
C ASN A 975 -8.47 -15.58 -67.85
N VAL A 976 -8.15 -15.65 -66.56
CA VAL A 976 -8.79 -16.57 -65.59
C VAL A 976 -10.26 -16.25 -65.36
N ILE A 977 -10.63 -14.97 -65.27
CA ILE A 977 -12.04 -14.60 -65.07
C ILE A 977 -12.84 -14.76 -66.38
N SER A 978 -12.24 -14.49 -67.54
CA SER A 978 -12.91 -14.66 -68.84
C SER A 978 -13.24 -16.12 -69.16
N THR A 979 -12.49 -17.09 -68.63
CA THR A 979 -12.84 -18.52 -68.72
C THR A 979 -14.03 -18.89 -67.81
N MET A 980 -14.33 -18.07 -66.79
CA MET A 980 -15.43 -18.29 -65.84
C MET A 980 -16.72 -17.51 -66.16
N SER A 981 -16.68 -16.45 -66.98
CA SER A 981 -17.86 -15.69 -67.41
C SER A 981 -17.64 -15.05 -68.80
N PRO A 982 -18.30 -15.53 -69.87
CA PRO A 982 -17.98 -15.14 -71.26
C PRO A 982 -18.48 -13.76 -71.74
N SER A 983 -19.27 -13.01 -70.94
CA SER A 983 -20.10 -11.92 -71.49
C SER A 983 -19.48 -10.52 -71.55
N GLU A 984 -18.25 -10.30 -71.07
CA GLU A 984 -17.43 -9.09 -71.30
C GLU A 984 -16.07 -9.29 -70.63
N PRO A 985 -14.94 -8.74 -71.13
CA PRO A 985 -13.66 -8.92 -70.47
C PRO A 985 -13.65 -8.15 -69.13
N PRO A 986 -13.40 -8.83 -68.00
CA PRO A 986 -13.73 -8.34 -66.67
C PRO A 986 -12.78 -7.21 -66.23
N LYS A 987 -13.34 -6.13 -65.69
CA LYS A 987 -12.57 -5.06 -65.04
C LYS A 987 -12.13 -5.51 -63.65
N VAL A 988 -10.93 -5.11 -63.22
CA VAL A 988 -10.35 -5.51 -61.92
C VAL A 988 -10.23 -4.29 -61.02
N TYR A 989 -10.55 -4.45 -59.74
CA TYR A 989 -10.29 -3.42 -58.74
C TYR A 989 -8.91 -3.61 -58.13
N VAL A 990 -8.15 -2.52 -58.05
CA VAL A 990 -6.75 -2.56 -57.65
C VAL A 990 -6.53 -1.80 -56.34
N VAL A 991 -5.91 -2.46 -55.37
CA VAL A 991 -5.42 -1.84 -54.13
C VAL A 991 -3.90 -1.75 -54.25
N ALA A 992 -3.37 -0.56 -54.48
CA ALA A 992 -1.94 -0.35 -54.69
C ALA A 992 -1.33 0.52 -53.59
N HIS A 993 -0.16 0.13 -53.11
CA HIS A 993 0.54 0.80 -52.02
C HIS A 993 1.95 1.27 -52.41
N CYS A 994 2.33 2.48 -51.97
CA CYS A 994 3.68 3.03 -52.11
C CYS A 994 4.24 2.90 -53.56
N ALA A 995 5.40 2.28 -53.75
CA ALA A 995 6.02 2.11 -55.07
C ALA A 995 5.16 1.29 -56.05
N GLY A 996 4.32 0.37 -55.57
CA GLY A 996 3.34 -0.32 -56.40
C GLY A 996 2.25 0.62 -56.94
N SER A 997 1.87 1.62 -56.14
CA SER A 997 0.96 2.69 -56.56
C SER A 997 1.60 3.63 -57.59
N LEU A 998 2.88 3.97 -57.40
CA LEU A 998 3.67 4.71 -58.40
C LEU A 998 3.83 3.93 -59.71
N ALA A 999 4.06 2.61 -59.64
CA ALA A 999 4.18 1.75 -60.80
C ALA A 999 2.84 1.62 -61.56
N LEU A 1000 1.73 1.52 -60.83
CA LEU A 1000 0.39 1.51 -61.41
C LEU A 1000 0.08 2.84 -62.12
N SER A 1001 0.37 3.98 -61.48
CA SER A 1001 0.14 5.30 -62.09
C SER A 1001 1.01 5.52 -63.32
N CYS A 1002 2.28 5.11 -63.30
CA CYS A 1002 3.15 5.11 -64.48
C CYS A 1002 2.54 4.31 -65.65
N GLY A 1003 2.04 3.10 -65.39
CA GLY A 1003 1.44 2.25 -66.42
C GLY A 1003 0.13 2.77 -67.00
N LEU A 1004 -0.70 3.44 -66.18
CA LEU A 1004 -1.93 4.07 -66.65
C LEU A 1004 -1.66 5.35 -67.43
N LEU A 1005 -0.70 6.16 -66.97
CA LEU A 1005 -0.34 7.42 -67.60
C LEU A 1005 0.43 7.23 -68.91
N ASP A 1006 1.32 6.23 -69.01
CA ASP A 1006 2.05 5.94 -70.26
C ASP A 1006 1.25 5.09 -71.26
N GLY A 1007 0.12 4.50 -70.82
CA GLY A 1007 -0.77 3.68 -71.62
C GLY A 1007 -0.38 2.19 -71.70
N THR A 1008 0.65 1.74 -70.99
CA THR A 1008 1.01 0.31 -70.88
C THR A 1008 -0.14 -0.51 -70.28
N ILE A 1009 -0.88 0.07 -69.33
CA ILE A 1009 -2.07 -0.52 -68.72
C ILE A 1009 -3.30 0.22 -69.25
N PRO A 1010 -4.17 -0.43 -70.04
CA PRO A 1010 -5.39 0.20 -70.53
C PRO A 1010 -6.33 0.55 -69.37
N SER A 1011 -6.83 1.79 -69.35
CA SER A 1011 -7.75 2.29 -68.31
C SER A 1011 -9.06 1.49 -68.24
N ASP A 1012 -9.53 0.98 -69.38
CA ASP A 1012 -10.72 0.11 -69.46
C ASP A 1012 -10.57 -1.24 -68.74
N TRP A 1013 -9.36 -1.61 -68.31
CA TRP A 1013 -9.14 -2.83 -67.53
C TRP A 1013 -9.39 -2.63 -66.04
N ILE A 1014 -9.46 -1.37 -65.58
CA ILE A 1014 -9.56 -1.03 -64.17
C ILE A 1014 -11.01 -0.66 -63.82
N GLN A 1015 -11.53 -1.27 -62.76
CA GLN A 1015 -12.87 -0.97 -62.25
C GLN A 1015 -12.86 0.15 -61.22
N GLY A 1016 -11.80 0.23 -60.42
CA GLY A 1016 -11.59 1.22 -59.38
C GLY A 1016 -10.23 1.01 -58.73
N ILE A 1017 -9.72 2.05 -58.06
CA ILE A 1017 -8.39 2.05 -57.46
C ILE A 1017 -8.45 2.53 -56.01
N THR A 1018 -7.81 1.79 -55.10
CA THR A 1018 -7.40 2.33 -53.81
C THR A 1018 -5.91 2.65 -53.88
N ALA A 1019 -5.58 3.94 -53.95
CA ALA A 1019 -4.21 4.44 -53.98
C ALA A 1019 -3.73 4.76 -52.55
N SER A 1020 -2.89 3.89 -51.99
CA SER A 1020 -2.42 4.00 -50.61
C SER A 1020 -1.10 4.76 -50.50
N MET A 1021 -1.12 5.82 -49.70
CA MET A 1021 -0.03 6.74 -49.32
C MET A 1021 0.52 7.65 -50.41
N VAL A 1022 0.53 7.21 -51.68
CA VAL A 1022 1.00 7.98 -52.85
C VAL A 1022 0.35 7.49 -54.14
N PHE A 1023 0.33 8.29 -55.22
CA PHE A 1023 -0.15 7.88 -56.54
C PHE A 1023 0.66 8.43 -57.72
N MET A 1024 0.43 9.68 -58.17
CA MET A 1024 1.09 10.25 -59.36
C MET A 1024 1.96 11.48 -59.06
N ASN A 1025 1.76 12.12 -57.90
CA ASN A 1025 2.56 13.26 -57.45
C ASN A 1025 3.30 12.93 -56.14
N PRO A 1026 4.42 12.19 -56.16
CA PRO A 1026 5.18 11.90 -54.95
C PRO A 1026 5.81 13.17 -54.37
N LYS A 1027 5.61 13.42 -53.07
CA LYS A 1027 6.22 14.55 -52.34
C LYS A 1027 6.76 14.10 -50.98
N PHE A 1028 8.08 14.15 -50.81
CA PHE A 1028 8.77 13.67 -49.60
C PHE A 1028 8.53 14.55 -48.37
N GLY A 1029 8.62 13.96 -47.17
CA GLY A 1029 8.56 14.66 -45.89
C GLY A 1029 9.72 15.65 -45.65
N LYS A 1030 9.54 16.56 -44.67
CA LYS A 1030 10.51 17.62 -44.33
C LYS A 1030 11.89 17.10 -43.88
N VAL A 1031 11.94 15.94 -43.20
CA VAL A 1031 13.20 15.31 -42.75
C VAL A 1031 13.88 14.59 -43.93
N ASP A 1032 13.07 14.02 -44.84
CA ASP A 1032 13.55 13.26 -46.00
C ASP A 1032 14.01 14.15 -47.17
N SER A 1033 13.68 15.45 -47.18
CA SER A 1033 14.31 16.41 -48.10
C SER A 1033 15.80 16.63 -47.82
N LEU A 1034 16.32 16.16 -46.67
CA LEU A 1034 17.75 16.09 -46.38
C LEU A 1034 18.37 14.80 -46.95
N LEU A 1035 17.62 13.69 -46.95
CA LEU A 1035 17.98 12.40 -47.57
C LEU A 1035 18.01 12.45 -49.10
N SER A 1036 17.29 13.38 -49.73
CA SER A 1036 17.42 13.64 -51.17
C SER A 1036 18.84 14.08 -51.59
N LYS A 1037 19.75 14.29 -50.62
CA LYS A 1037 21.19 14.54 -50.82
C LYS A 1037 22.08 13.34 -50.46
N PHE A 1038 21.51 12.19 -50.10
CA PHE A 1038 22.28 10.98 -49.83
C PHE A 1038 23.05 10.59 -51.11
N PRO A 1039 24.38 10.43 -51.06
CA PRO A 1039 25.19 10.21 -52.25
C PRO A 1039 25.08 8.74 -52.68
N THR A 1040 23.93 8.36 -53.24
CA THR A 1040 23.60 7.00 -53.71
C THR A 1040 24.68 6.46 -54.66
N SER A 1041 25.25 7.32 -55.50
CA SER A 1041 26.35 6.99 -56.41
C SER A 1041 27.67 6.70 -55.71
N LEU A 1042 27.96 7.36 -54.58
CA LEU A 1042 29.15 7.12 -53.77
C LEU A 1042 29.00 5.85 -52.94
N TYR A 1043 27.83 5.62 -52.33
CA TYR A 1043 27.53 4.38 -51.61
C TYR A 1043 27.57 3.16 -52.54
N ALA A 1044 26.98 3.27 -53.74
CA ALA A 1044 27.02 2.20 -54.74
C ALA A 1044 28.44 1.82 -55.16
N ARG A 1045 29.36 2.80 -55.21
CA ARG A 1045 30.77 2.60 -55.59
C ARG A 1045 31.64 2.07 -54.45
N LEU A 1046 31.38 2.51 -53.21
CA LEU A 1046 32.24 2.20 -52.05
C LEU A 1046 31.74 1.02 -51.21
N VAL A 1047 30.44 0.70 -51.27
CA VAL A 1047 29.81 -0.29 -50.38
C VAL A 1047 29.03 -1.35 -51.15
N SER A 1048 27.92 -0.99 -51.82
CA SER A 1048 27.07 -1.94 -52.55
C SER A 1048 26.04 -1.21 -53.43
N PRO A 1049 25.73 -1.72 -54.65
CA PRO A 1049 24.65 -1.19 -55.49
C PRO A 1049 23.24 -1.44 -54.93
N TYR A 1050 23.11 -2.28 -53.92
CA TYR A 1050 21.87 -2.64 -53.24
C TYR A 1050 21.98 -2.39 -51.73
N TRP A 1051 21.00 -1.68 -51.16
CA TRP A 1051 20.90 -1.45 -49.72
C TRP A 1051 20.01 -2.52 -49.10
N ASP A 1052 20.59 -3.36 -48.24
CA ASP A 1052 19.84 -4.33 -47.46
C ASP A 1052 19.40 -3.71 -46.13
N CYS A 1053 18.09 -3.65 -45.87
CA CYS A 1053 17.58 -3.25 -44.56
C CYS A 1053 17.70 -4.39 -43.55
N THR A 1054 17.87 -5.63 -44.01
CA THR A 1054 18.20 -6.77 -43.15
C THR A 1054 19.70 -6.81 -42.92
N SER A 1055 20.11 -7.10 -41.69
CA SER A 1055 21.49 -7.03 -41.23
C SER A 1055 21.69 -8.12 -40.18
N SER A 1056 22.90 -8.68 -40.11
CA SER A 1056 23.21 -9.80 -39.22
C SER A 1056 24.35 -9.48 -38.26
N ARG A 1057 24.50 -10.28 -37.20
CA ARG A 1057 25.67 -10.19 -36.28
C ARG A 1057 27.01 -10.49 -36.98
N ASN A 1058 26.98 -11.08 -38.17
CA ASN A 1058 28.17 -11.46 -38.94
C ASN A 1058 28.51 -10.42 -40.03
N ASP A 1059 27.98 -9.21 -39.94
CA ASP A 1059 28.21 -8.16 -40.91
C ASP A 1059 29.67 -7.65 -40.91
N THR A 1060 30.10 -7.08 -42.05
CA THR A 1060 31.44 -6.51 -42.19
C THR A 1060 31.68 -5.34 -41.23
N TYR A 1061 32.95 -5.03 -40.91
CA TYR A 1061 33.28 -3.93 -40.00
C TYR A 1061 32.65 -2.59 -40.38
N ILE A 1062 32.56 -2.28 -41.68
CA ILE A 1062 31.93 -1.06 -42.18
C ILE A 1062 30.42 -1.05 -41.91
N GLN A 1063 29.74 -2.18 -42.15
CA GLN A 1063 28.30 -2.32 -41.89
C GLN A 1063 28.00 -2.29 -40.38
N SER A 1064 28.87 -2.89 -39.56
CA SER A 1064 28.76 -2.85 -38.10
C SER A 1064 28.94 -1.42 -37.55
N LEU A 1065 29.93 -0.67 -38.05
CA LEU A 1065 30.12 0.74 -37.70
C LEU A 1065 28.92 1.61 -38.15
N LEU A 1066 28.40 1.35 -39.34
CA LEU A 1066 27.20 2.03 -39.85
C LEU A 1066 25.99 1.78 -38.95
N ASN A 1067 25.74 0.53 -38.55
CA ASN A 1067 24.65 0.20 -37.62
C ASN A 1067 24.80 0.92 -36.26
N GLN A 1068 26.03 1.09 -35.76
CA GLN A 1068 26.29 1.87 -34.55
C GLN A 1068 26.07 3.38 -34.73
N ALA A 1069 26.31 3.92 -35.93
CA ALA A 1069 26.04 5.32 -36.23
C ALA A 1069 24.53 5.59 -36.37
N LEU A 1070 23.80 4.69 -37.02
CA LEU A 1070 22.37 4.86 -37.32
C LEU A 1070 21.47 4.92 -36.08
N ARG A 1071 21.90 4.40 -34.92
CA ARG A 1071 21.16 4.53 -33.66
C ARG A 1071 20.92 5.98 -33.21
N PHE A 1072 21.70 6.93 -33.73
CA PHE A 1072 21.58 8.37 -33.45
C PHE A 1072 21.00 9.17 -34.62
N TYR A 1073 20.51 8.49 -35.66
CA TYR A 1073 19.85 9.18 -36.76
C TYR A 1073 18.59 9.92 -36.24
N PRO A 1074 18.25 11.11 -36.75
CA PRO A 1074 17.10 11.86 -36.25
C PRO A 1074 15.78 11.25 -36.75
N HIS A 1075 15.07 10.53 -35.87
CA HIS A 1075 13.82 9.80 -36.19
C HIS A 1075 12.51 10.60 -35.90
N GLY A 1076 12.62 11.88 -35.53
CA GLY A 1076 11.47 12.73 -35.19
C GLY A 1076 11.15 12.76 -33.69
N GLU A 1077 9.97 12.27 -33.29
CA GLU A 1077 9.54 12.26 -31.89
C GLU A 1077 10.35 11.25 -31.04
N ALA A 1078 10.63 11.60 -29.78
CA ALA A 1078 11.47 10.78 -28.90
C ALA A 1078 10.93 9.35 -28.66
N GLY A 1079 9.60 9.17 -28.72
CA GLY A 1079 8.94 7.87 -28.53
C GLY A 1079 9.11 6.90 -29.70
N GLU A 1080 9.73 7.31 -30.80
CA GLU A 1080 10.02 6.44 -31.95
C GLU A 1080 11.42 5.82 -31.89
N SER A 1081 12.21 6.14 -30.86
CA SER A 1081 13.51 5.50 -30.67
C SER A 1081 13.32 4.04 -30.27
N CYS A 1082 13.97 3.13 -30.99
CA CYS A 1082 14.02 1.70 -30.64
C CYS A 1082 15.45 1.17 -30.80
N ARG A 1083 15.67 -0.11 -30.46
CA ARG A 1083 16.98 -0.78 -30.61
C ARG A 1083 17.11 -1.63 -31.87
N SER A 1084 16.06 -1.71 -32.69
CA SER A 1084 16.02 -2.58 -33.87
C SER A 1084 16.92 -2.07 -34.99
N VAL A 1085 17.90 -2.90 -35.38
CA VAL A 1085 18.80 -2.59 -36.51
C VAL A 1085 18.00 -2.44 -37.81
N VAL A 1086 16.97 -3.26 -38.02
CA VAL A 1086 16.15 -3.23 -39.23
C VAL A 1086 15.35 -1.92 -39.30
N CYS A 1087 14.84 -1.43 -38.16
CA CYS A 1087 14.15 -0.15 -38.09
C CYS A 1087 15.10 0.98 -38.51
N HIS A 1088 16.27 1.13 -37.87
CA HIS A 1088 17.22 2.19 -38.18
C HIS A 1088 17.70 2.17 -39.64
N ARG A 1089 17.95 0.98 -40.21
CA ARG A 1089 18.38 0.83 -41.60
C ARG A 1089 17.27 1.11 -42.61
N SER A 1090 16.02 0.82 -42.25
CA SER A 1090 14.86 1.12 -43.09
C SER A 1090 14.55 2.62 -43.10
N GLU A 1091 14.66 3.28 -41.94
CA GLU A 1091 14.36 4.70 -41.78
C GLU A 1091 15.35 5.61 -42.52
N LEU A 1092 16.63 5.24 -42.60
CA LEU A 1092 17.60 6.00 -43.37
C LEU A 1092 17.25 6.10 -44.86
N VAL A 1093 16.68 5.04 -45.44
CA VAL A 1093 16.48 4.95 -46.89
C VAL A 1093 15.06 5.32 -47.31
N PHE A 1094 14.07 4.91 -46.54
CA PHE A 1094 12.67 5.13 -46.88
C PHE A 1094 12.02 6.25 -46.06
N GLY A 1095 12.66 6.76 -45.01
CA GLY A 1095 12.00 7.58 -43.99
C GLY A 1095 11.23 6.73 -42.97
N ARG A 1096 10.59 7.38 -41.98
CA ARG A 1096 9.85 6.67 -40.92
C ARG A 1096 8.60 5.97 -41.47
N LEU A 1097 8.66 4.63 -41.50
CA LEU A 1097 7.63 3.78 -42.11
C LEU A 1097 6.40 3.57 -41.22
N TRP A 1098 6.55 3.55 -39.90
CA TRP A 1098 5.46 3.29 -38.94
C TRP A 1098 5.61 4.18 -37.71
N THR A 1099 4.56 4.21 -36.89
CA THR A 1099 4.61 4.74 -35.53
C THR A 1099 4.66 3.55 -34.57
N HIS A 1100 5.65 3.48 -33.67
CA HIS A 1100 5.82 2.34 -32.76
C HIS A 1100 4.58 2.08 -31.87
N LYS A 1101 3.76 3.10 -31.62
CA LYS A 1101 2.45 2.98 -30.94
C LYS A 1101 1.46 2.05 -31.67
N ASN A 1102 1.53 1.96 -33.00
CA ASN A 1102 0.64 1.16 -33.84
C ASN A 1102 1.24 -0.20 -34.21
N LEU A 1103 2.52 -0.42 -33.88
CA LEU A 1103 3.25 -1.65 -34.18
C LEU A 1103 3.30 -2.50 -32.91
N ASN A 1104 2.82 -3.74 -32.98
CA ASN A 1104 2.97 -4.66 -31.85
C ASN A 1104 4.38 -5.26 -31.80
N ASP A 1105 4.75 -5.82 -30.65
CA ASP A 1105 6.11 -6.31 -30.44
C ASP A 1105 6.45 -7.51 -31.35
N ALA A 1106 5.47 -8.39 -31.59
CA ALA A 1106 5.64 -9.54 -32.48
C ALA A 1106 6.00 -9.10 -33.92
N THR A 1107 5.41 -8.01 -34.42
CA THR A 1107 5.75 -7.48 -35.74
C THR A 1107 7.10 -6.76 -35.72
N HIS A 1108 7.37 -5.97 -34.67
CA HIS A 1108 8.60 -5.18 -34.55
C HIS A 1108 9.87 -6.05 -34.45
N THR A 1109 9.81 -7.15 -33.69
CA THR A 1109 10.93 -8.10 -33.53
C THR A 1109 11.23 -8.89 -34.82
N GLN A 1110 10.25 -8.98 -35.72
CA GLN A 1110 10.31 -9.81 -36.94
C GLN A 1110 10.36 -8.99 -38.24
N LEU A 1111 10.69 -7.70 -38.17
CA LEU A 1111 10.69 -6.81 -39.33
C LEU A 1111 11.50 -7.34 -40.53
N GLU A 1112 12.60 -8.07 -40.31
CA GLU A 1112 13.40 -8.70 -41.39
C GLU A 1112 12.60 -9.67 -42.28
N ARG A 1113 11.51 -10.24 -41.74
CA ARG A 1113 10.68 -11.21 -42.43
C ARG A 1113 9.69 -10.56 -43.36
N PHE A 1114 9.45 -9.26 -43.21
CA PHE A 1114 8.47 -8.50 -43.97
C PHE A 1114 9.13 -7.44 -44.85
N LEU A 1115 10.31 -6.95 -44.46
CA LEU A 1115 11.09 -5.95 -45.19
C LEU A 1115 12.35 -6.56 -45.81
N GLY A 1116 12.63 -6.16 -47.04
CA GLY A 1116 13.85 -6.42 -47.77
C GLY A 1116 14.65 -5.13 -47.95
N GLY A 1117 15.26 -4.97 -49.12
CA GLY A 1117 16.09 -3.82 -49.45
C GLY A 1117 15.65 -3.13 -50.73
N THR A 1118 16.40 -2.11 -51.14
CA THR A 1118 16.18 -1.41 -52.42
C THR A 1118 17.49 -1.19 -53.16
N SER A 1119 17.43 -1.19 -54.48
CA SER A 1119 18.57 -0.81 -55.32
C SER A 1119 18.78 0.71 -55.28
N MET A 1120 20.04 1.14 -55.37
CA MET A 1120 20.39 2.56 -55.42
C MET A 1120 19.84 3.26 -56.66
N ARG A 1121 19.66 2.53 -57.77
CA ARG A 1121 19.04 3.04 -59.00
C ARG A 1121 17.54 3.30 -58.82
N SER A 1122 16.82 2.40 -58.16
CA SER A 1122 15.39 2.61 -57.81
C SER A 1122 15.22 3.81 -56.89
N LEU A 1123 16.09 3.93 -55.88
CA LEU A 1123 16.09 5.07 -54.95
C LEU A 1123 16.38 6.39 -55.67
N GLN A 1124 17.36 6.41 -56.59
CA GLN A 1124 17.65 7.59 -57.41
C GLN A 1124 16.45 8.01 -58.27
N TRP A 1125 15.76 7.05 -58.90
CA TRP A 1125 14.55 7.35 -59.67
C TRP A 1125 13.44 7.95 -58.77
N LEU A 1126 13.28 7.42 -57.56
CA LEU A 1126 12.30 7.92 -56.60
C LEU A 1126 12.64 9.34 -56.15
N MET A 1127 13.93 9.63 -55.89
CA MET A 1127 14.43 10.95 -55.53
C MET A 1127 14.17 11.98 -56.64
N GLU A 1128 14.44 11.65 -57.90
CA GLU A 1128 14.14 12.55 -59.03
C GLU A 1128 12.64 12.76 -59.23
N SER A 1129 11.82 11.71 -59.08
CA SER A 1129 10.36 11.80 -59.16
C SER A 1129 9.79 12.71 -58.07
N GLY A 1130 10.29 12.58 -56.83
CA GLY A 1130 9.89 13.48 -55.75
C GLY A 1130 10.42 14.91 -55.89
N ARG A 1131 11.58 15.12 -56.53
CA ARG A 1131 12.10 16.47 -56.83
C ARG A 1131 11.24 17.20 -57.86
N LYS A 1132 10.71 16.47 -58.85
CA LYS A 1132 9.78 17.02 -59.86
C LYS A 1132 8.31 16.98 -59.39
N GLU A 1133 8.03 16.41 -58.21
CA GLU A 1133 6.69 16.18 -57.67
C GLU A 1133 5.74 15.46 -58.64
N SER A 1134 6.29 14.59 -59.49
CA SER A 1134 5.58 13.88 -60.54
C SER A 1134 6.24 12.52 -60.85
N VAL A 1135 5.47 11.54 -61.29
CA VAL A 1135 6.00 10.24 -61.75
C VAL A 1135 6.68 10.36 -63.11
N LEU A 1136 7.86 9.75 -63.23
CA LEU A 1136 8.76 9.94 -64.38
C LEU A 1136 9.05 8.64 -65.14
N ALA A 1137 9.33 8.75 -66.44
CA ALA A 1137 9.98 7.67 -67.17
C ALA A 1137 11.41 7.43 -66.65
N ASN A 1138 12.03 6.31 -67.02
CA ASN A 1138 13.43 6.02 -66.68
C ASN A 1138 14.40 7.08 -67.23
N GLY A 1139 15.51 7.31 -66.50
CA GLY A 1139 16.59 8.18 -66.94
C GLY A 1139 17.29 7.70 -68.22
N PRO A 1140 18.04 8.56 -68.93
CA PRO A 1140 18.53 9.88 -68.48
C PRO A 1140 17.56 11.06 -68.71
N ALA A 1141 16.50 10.89 -69.51
CA ALA A 1141 15.57 11.98 -69.83
C ALA A 1141 14.59 12.31 -68.70
N PHE A 1142 14.22 11.32 -67.86
CA PHE A 1142 13.28 11.48 -66.75
C PHE A 1142 12.02 12.27 -67.15
N THR A 1143 11.40 11.85 -68.26
CA THR A 1143 10.22 12.50 -68.85
C THR A 1143 9.05 12.46 -67.88
N ASP A 1144 8.37 13.60 -67.72
CA ASP A 1144 7.18 13.72 -66.88
C ASP A 1144 6.00 12.98 -67.52
N LEU A 1145 5.32 12.12 -66.75
CA LEU A 1145 4.15 11.37 -67.22
C LEU A 1145 2.82 12.04 -66.84
N VAL A 1146 2.81 13.02 -65.94
CA VAL A 1146 1.60 13.74 -65.51
C VAL A 1146 1.35 14.93 -66.43
N THR A 1147 1.04 14.65 -67.70
CA THR A 1147 0.67 15.67 -68.68
C THR A 1147 -0.86 15.72 -68.87
N PRO A 1148 -1.44 16.84 -69.33
CA PRO A 1148 -2.87 16.92 -69.61
C PRO A 1148 -3.39 15.80 -70.52
N GLU A 1149 -2.61 15.39 -71.54
CA GLU A 1149 -2.98 14.33 -72.47
C GLU A 1149 -3.00 12.94 -71.79
N ASN A 1150 -2.04 12.68 -70.91
CA ASN A 1150 -1.96 11.42 -70.19
C ASN A 1150 -3.03 11.33 -69.08
N LEU A 1151 -3.39 12.46 -68.46
CA LEU A 1151 -4.44 12.53 -67.44
C LEU A 1151 -5.82 12.16 -67.99
N GLU A 1152 -6.08 12.36 -69.28
CA GLU A 1152 -7.34 11.95 -69.91
C GLU A 1152 -7.54 10.43 -69.86
N ARG A 1153 -6.45 9.65 -69.80
CA ARG A 1153 -6.51 8.19 -69.64
C ARG A 1153 -7.10 7.75 -68.29
N LEU A 1154 -7.10 8.62 -67.28
CA LEU A 1154 -7.63 8.33 -65.94
C LEU A 1154 -9.10 8.70 -65.76
N LYS A 1155 -9.75 9.23 -66.81
CA LYS A 1155 -11.14 9.65 -66.77
C LYS A 1155 -12.09 8.48 -66.55
N GLY A 1156 -13.06 8.66 -65.64
CA GLY A 1156 -14.08 7.65 -65.35
C GLY A 1156 -13.60 6.46 -64.52
N ILE A 1157 -12.35 6.46 -64.02
CA ILE A 1157 -11.88 5.49 -63.02
C ILE A 1157 -12.13 6.05 -61.62
N PRO A 1158 -12.95 5.40 -60.79
CA PRO A 1158 -13.10 5.79 -59.40
C PRO A 1158 -11.81 5.53 -58.58
N ILE A 1159 -11.32 6.53 -57.84
CA ILE A 1159 -10.10 6.40 -57.04
C ILE A 1159 -10.31 6.88 -55.60
N LEU A 1160 -9.95 6.04 -54.62
CA LEU A 1160 -9.82 6.38 -53.22
C LEU A 1160 -8.35 6.61 -52.87
N PHE A 1161 -8.01 7.85 -52.52
CA PHE A 1161 -6.71 8.24 -52.01
C PHE A 1161 -6.64 8.09 -50.49
N LEU A 1162 -5.69 7.31 -49.99
CA LEU A 1162 -5.46 7.12 -48.55
C LEU A 1162 -4.16 7.79 -48.12
N SER A 1163 -4.16 8.51 -47.00
CA SER A 1163 -2.94 9.01 -46.38
C SER A 1163 -2.99 8.95 -44.86
N GLY A 1164 -1.85 8.79 -44.20
CA GLY A 1164 -1.72 8.87 -42.75
C GLY A 1164 -1.12 10.21 -42.33
N THR A 1165 -1.64 10.84 -41.27
CA THR A 1165 -1.07 12.12 -40.79
C THR A 1165 0.34 11.98 -40.20
N GLY A 1166 0.73 10.76 -39.78
CA GLY A 1166 2.04 10.46 -39.24
C GLY A 1166 3.04 9.92 -40.27
N ASN A 1167 2.65 9.85 -41.54
CA ASN A 1167 3.49 9.41 -42.65
C ASN A 1167 4.62 10.43 -42.90
N MET A 1168 5.86 10.00 -42.70
CA MET A 1168 7.05 10.83 -42.93
C MET A 1168 7.70 10.56 -44.29
N VAL A 1169 7.46 9.38 -44.89
CA VAL A 1169 7.95 8.97 -46.21
C VAL A 1169 7.43 9.90 -47.30
N PHE A 1170 6.11 10.11 -47.32
CA PHE A 1170 5.46 11.08 -48.17
C PHE A 1170 4.55 11.98 -47.33
N THR A 1171 4.58 13.28 -47.60
CA THR A 1171 3.68 14.24 -46.95
C THR A 1171 2.23 13.92 -47.26
N ALA A 1172 1.30 14.14 -46.33
CA ALA A 1172 -0.13 13.92 -46.61
C ALA A 1172 -0.64 14.74 -47.81
N GLU A 1173 0.02 15.87 -48.11
CA GLU A 1173 -0.22 16.73 -49.27
C GLU A 1173 -0.07 16.00 -50.62
N ASN A 1174 0.78 14.99 -50.73
CA ASN A 1174 1.04 14.32 -52.01
C ASN A 1174 -0.25 13.72 -52.64
N THR A 1175 -1.10 13.12 -51.79
CA THR A 1175 -2.39 12.55 -52.19
C THR A 1175 -3.42 13.64 -52.47
N ASP A 1176 -3.28 14.79 -51.81
CA ASP A 1176 -4.15 15.96 -52.02
C ASP A 1176 -3.86 16.61 -53.37
N ILE A 1177 -2.58 16.70 -53.76
CA ILE A 1177 -2.15 17.17 -55.08
C ILE A 1177 -2.69 16.25 -56.17
N SER A 1178 -2.53 14.92 -56.02
CA SER A 1178 -3.06 13.96 -56.99
C SER A 1178 -4.60 14.05 -57.10
N TYR A 1179 -5.29 14.12 -55.95
CA TYR A 1179 -6.75 14.27 -55.88
C TYR A 1179 -7.23 15.57 -56.54
N THR A 1180 -6.62 16.70 -56.19
CA THR A 1180 -6.99 18.02 -56.72
C THR A 1180 -6.68 18.15 -58.21
N THR A 1181 -5.54 17.59 -58.66
CA THR A 1181 -5.18 17.55 -60.08
C THR A 1181 -6.24 16.82 -60.91
N LEU A 1182 -6.72 15.66 -60.45
CA LEU A 1182 -7.78 14.92 -61.13
C LEU A 1182 -9.14 15.62 -61.03
N CYS A 1183 -9.48 16.17 -59.86
CA CYS A 1183 -10.73 16.92 -59.68
C CYS A 1183 -10.81 18.14 -60.61
N ASN A 1184 -9.69 18.83 -60.82
CA ASN A 1184 -9.62 20.00 -61.70
C ASN A 1184 -9.82 19.64 -63.19
N VAL A 1185 -9.39 18.44 -63.62
CA VAL A 1185 -9.50 18.01 -65.02
C VAL A 1185 -10.83 17.31 -65.29
N HIS A 1186 -11.30 16.46 -64.37
CA HIS A 1186 -12.41 15.52 -64.59
C HIS A 1186 -13.66 15.80 -63.75
N GLY A 1187 -13.59 16.68 -62.74
CA GLY A 1187 -14.64 16.86 -61.74
C GLY A 1187 -14.48 15.90 -60.54
N ARG A 1188 -15.33 16.10 -59.52
CA ARG A 1188 -15.17 15.44 -58.20
C ARG A 1188 -15.81 14.05 -58.10
N ASP A 1189 -16.72 13.69 -59.00
CA ASP A 1189 -17.64 12.55 -58.85
C ASP A 1189 -16.96 11.18 -58.75
N TRP A 1190 -15.73 11.05 -59.26
CA TRP A 1190 -14.99 9.79 -59.28
C TRP A 1190 -13.92 9.68 -58.18
N TYR A 1191 -13.63 10.74 -57.44
CA TYR A 1191 -12.46 10.75 -56.55
C TYR A 1191 -12.86 10.97 -55.09
N GLU A 1192 -12.29 10.16 -54.21
CA GLU A 1192 -12.45 10.26 -52.76
C GLU A 1192 -11.07 10.35 -52.09
N ARG A 1193 -10.95 11.10 -50.99
CA ARG A 1193 -9.70 11.20 -50.22
C ARG A 1193 -9.96 11.04 -48.74
N GLU A 1194 -9.18 10.20 -48.09
CA GLU A 1194 -9.27 9.87 -46.66
C GLU A 1194 -7.91 10.03 -45.99
N VAL A 1195 -7.91 10.69 -44.83
CA VAL A 1195 -6.70 10.95 -44.04
C VAL A 1195 -6.88 10.38 -42.64
N PHE A 1196 -6.06 9.41 -42.26
CA PHE A 1196 -6.13 8.75 -40.96
C PHE A 1196 -5.18 9.39 -39.95
N THR A 1197 -5.73 9.90 -38.85
CA THR A 1197 -4.95 10.54 -37.79
C THR A 1197 -4.08 9.53 -37.05
N GLY A 1198 -2.81 9.87 -36.86
CA GLY A 1198 -1.86 9.08 -36.06
C GLY A 1198 -1.37 7.79 -36.72
N LYS A 1199 -1.64 7.58 -38.01
CA LYS A 1199 -1.10 6.46 -38.79
C LYS A 1199 0.15 6.90 -39.58
N GLY A 1200 1.22 6.10 -39.49
CA GLY A 1200 2.41 6.15 -40.34
C GLY A 1200 2.16 5.63 -41.76
N HIS A 1201 3.25 5.36 -42.49
CA HIS A 1201 3.21 4.93 -43.90
C HIS A 1201 2.65 3.50 -44.08
N LEU A 1202 3.22 2.53 -43.35
CA LEU A 1202 2.82 1.13 -43.37
C LEU A 1202 1.74 0.80 -42.34
N ASP A 1203 1.45 1.69 -41.39
CA ASP A 1203 0.43 1.49 -40.34
C ASP A 1203 -0.97 1.23 -40.91
N ALA A 1204 -1.26 1.72 -42.12
CA ALA A 1204 -2.54 1.48 -42.79
C ALA A 1204 -2.78 0.01 -43.17
N TRP A 1205 -1.72 -0.79 -43.29
CA TRP A 1205 -1.79 -2.20 -43.65
C TRP A 1205 -1.19 -3.13 -42.60
N MET A 1206 -0.08 -2.72 -41.96
CA MET A 1206 0.65 -3.51 -40.96
C MET A 1206 0.32 -3.14 -39.52
N GLY A 1207 -0.44 -2.05 -39.28
CA GLY A 1207 -0.77 -1.60 -37.93
C GLY A 1207 -1.71 -2.58 -37.22
N ALA A 1208 -1.48 -2.83 -35.94
CA ALA A 1208 -2.25 -3.79 -35.14
C ALA A 1208 -3.76 -3.47 -35.06
N THR A 1209 -4.13 -2.21 -35.29
CA THR A 1209 -5.52 -1.71 -35.24
C THR A 1209 -6.09 -1.34 -36.62
N ALA A 1210 -5.37 -1.58 -37.72
CA ALA A 1210 -5.79 -1.16 -39.06
C ALA A 1210 -7.13 -1.76 -39.52
N TYR A 1211 -7.51 -2.93 -38.98
CA TYR A 1211 -8.79 -3.57 -39.27
C TYR A 1211 -10.00 -2.86 -38.66
N GLN A 1212 -9.79 -1.99 -37.67
CA GLN A 1212 -10.86 -1.27 -36.97
C GLN A 1212 -11.26 0.02 -37.71
N ASP A 1213 -10.32 0.65 -38.43
CA ASP A 1213 -10.50 1.97 -39.05
C ASP A 1213 -10.24 1.99 -40.56
N VAL A 1214 -9.08 1.51 -41.03
CA VAL A 1214 -8.67 1.62 -42.44
C VAL A 1214 -9.39 0.60 -43.32
N TYR A 1215 -9.35 -0.70 -42.98
CA TYR A 1215 -9.91 -1.75 -43.85
C TYR A 1215 -11.42 -1.57 -44.10
N PRO A 1216 -12.25 -1.19 -43.11
CA PRO A 1216 -13.66 -0.89 -43.34
C PRO A 1216 -13.89 0.25 -44.35
N ARG A 1217 -13.04 1.29 -44.34
CA ARG A 1217 -13.17 2.43 -45.26
C ARG A 1217 -12.82 2.04 -46.69
N VAL A 1218 -11.77 1.22 -46.87
CA VAL A 1218 -11.40 0.65 -48.18
C VAL A 1218 -12.49 -0.27 -48.69
N ARG A 1219 -12.99 -1.17 -47.84
CA ARG A 1219 -14.08 -2.08 -48.21
C ARG A 1219 -15.33 -1.34 -48.65
N ARG A 1220 -15.73 -0.27 -47.96
CA ARG A 1220 -16.89 0.53 -48.37
C ARG A 1220 -16.76 1.01 -49.82
N HIS A 1221 -15.59 1.53 -50.20
CA HIS A 1221 -15.39 2.04 -51.56
C HIS A 1221 -15.35 0.88 -52.59
N VAL A 1222 -14.71 -0.24 -52.25
CA VAL A 1222 -14.74 -1.47 -53.06
C VAL A 1222 -16.18 -1.96 -53.27
N ASP A 1223 -16.96 -2.11 -52.19
CA ASP A 1223 -18.36 -2.57 -52.21
C ASP A 1223 -19.21 -1.63 -53.08
N GLN A 1224 -19.05 -0.31 -52.94
CA GLN A 1224 -19.78 0.70 -53.73
C GLN A 1224 -19.53 0.56 -55.23
N ILE A 1225 -18.27 0.38 -55.65
CA ILE A 1225 -17.88 0.29 -57.06
C ILE A 1225 -18.20 -1.07 -57.66
N MET A 1226 -18.04 -2.13 -56.88
CA MET A 1226 -18.34 -3.50 -57.30
C MET A 1226 -19.84 -3.75 -57.42
N MET A 1227 -20.67 -3.13 -56.58
CA MET A 1227 -22.13 -3.29 -56.60
C MET A 1227 -22.84 -2.36 -57.60
N TRP A 1228 -22.21 -1.29 -58.10
CA TRP A 1228 -22.82 -0.32 -59.04
C TRP A 1228 -23.31 -0.97 -60.36
N LYS A 1229 -22.74 -2.10 -60.79
CA LYS A 1229 -23.18 -2.84 -61.99
C LYS A 1229 -24.22 -3.94 -61.74
N GLN A 1230 -24.57 -4.25 -60.49
CA GLN A 1230 -25.73 -5.10 -60.20
C GLN A 1230 -26.92 -4.17 -59.94
N GLY A 1231 -27.79 -4.00 -60.93
CA GLY A 1231 -29.04 -3.26 -60.77
C GLY A 1231 -29.90 -3.78 -59.59
N PRO A 1232 -31.02 -3.11 -59.27
CA PRO A 1232 -31.80 -3.33 -58.03
C PRO A 1232 -32.35 -4.76 -57.80
N ALA A 1233 -32.14 -5.70 -58.71
CA ALA A 1233 -32.61 -7.08 -58.64
C ALA A 1233 -31.63 -8.06 -57.94
N GLY A 1234 -30.46 -7.61 -57.48
CA GLY A 1234 -29.44 -8.46 -56.84
C GLY A 1234 -29.36 -8.38 -55.32
N LYS A 1235 -30.46 -8.11 -54.60
CA LYS A 1235 -30.49 -8.34 -53.14
C LYS A 1235 -30.57 -9.85 -52.88
N MET A 1236 -29.44 -10.56 -52.92
CA MET A 1236 -29.36 -11.80 -52.14
C MET A 1236 -29.50 -11.39 -50.67
N ASN A 1237 -30.58 -11.88 -50.08
CA ASN A 1237 -31.03 -11.53 -48.76
C ASN A 1237 -30.00 -12.00 -47.74
N ARG A 1238 -29.58 -11.11 -46.82
CA ARG A 1238 -28.67 -11.42 -45.70
C ARG A 1238 -29.21 -12.51 -44.75
N LYS A 1239 -30.43 -13.01 -44.97
CA LYS A 1239 -31.06 -14.10 -44.24
C LYS A 1239 -30.68 -15.50 -44.75
N ASP A 1240 -30.16 -15.63 -45.98
CA ASP A 1240 -29.81 -16.96 -46.53
C ASP A 1240 -28.33 -17.34 -46.27
N MET A 1241 -27.61 -16.54 -45.49
CA MET A 1241 -26.21 -16.78 -45.06
C MET A 1241 -26.02 -16.76 -43.53
N MET A 1242 -27.10 -16.72 -42.74
CA MET A 1242 -27.02 -16.89 -41.28
C MET A 1242 -27.14 -18.36 -40.89
#